data_AF-A0A2J4ZZN7-F1
#
_entry.id   AF-A0A2J4ZZN7-F1
#
_cell.length_a   1.000
_cell.length_b   1.000
_cell.length_c   1.000
_cell.angle_alpha   90.00
_cell.angle_beta   90.00
_cell.angle_gamma   90.00
#
_symmetry.space_group_name_H-M   'P 1'
#
loop_
_entity.id
_entity.type
_entity.pdbx_description
1 polymer ?
#
loop_
_entity_poly.entity_id
_entity_poly.type
_entity_poly.pdbx_seq_one_letter_code
_entity_poly.pdbx_strand_id
1 'polypeptide(L)'
;MNNSRLAKELERLNLGHFIPVVDRMVDVPYFLLEDNAVGMFFICNPSPGLYDNQQNLMTDLFKMDFPAESIMQMSLVALPDVNTSLSRWLRRRGNRMGGRDNEKADLLTVYSLDYLSKSQYDPLKVADGVKITHADDLKLRNFELWITVRIPINSFVPNESESIRLDAIYKDLLAKLKGLSLSPVTGDADMWLYTVDKVINPGKDARWKYGGLESNSLQPLNQQVNVPGRKFEVGEDYFASLTADGEETAQRYFKHLSMTKFPEYVNFGAIYELVVDWMTGSKTIFSPFIINFCIQFPYQKKIQKEYLRYKAITDNQSKIPIVLKYLPRLADMDKDYSALTRELEDKAKLLRTYMTFIVMDNTLDRVKVAAKSLISYYSEKKITVVDDSYICFSGVMSALPLCNDPPTFRDMDRGDVMTNTGAAHLAPIFGPWKGNTQNPVIPFVTREGQLVMIDIFETSASYNVCVGATSGAGKSFAANNIILNYLCSGEHINPLYHFDDIREQLTNDKFSPPLDLSGKFNASADGAQVFVVDIGRSYQGLAEQFEDSQFIDFGVDAKFSLNPFAFMVKKYTDDESLEGVTGNSEGSNKESDIISQTIMVLNQIKLMASSNGNISSYQEAEMIRLIVEEAKNPEDNYLPSVTGFAEKCKKQDKQEIKDIGVQLGPWCEGGIYGKRFTTSLPPIDFDSRFIVLELEELKPTPHLQWVVLMSIIQAAQHAMFIKKDGRRRLFILDEAWEYIGESNGDDAAVTFFTKFLEAAWRRFRKTNCAGICITQSFEDFYKSPIGIAIANNSPWKFIMKQSPEAIDSMQKNKYISATASEYERMKLIRTEKFVFSEIMIRFENVQQIVRLYVDRKMELCFTTDPADRRKIWNLIEDGFTYAEAIDRVYEQEQIQLGLSKKLVA
;
A
#
# COMPACT_ATOMS: atom_id res chain seq x y z
N MET A 1 57.54 -28.11 -13.91
CA MET A 1 57.42 -27.35 -12.65
C MET A 1 56.00 -27.50 -12.12
N ASN A 2 55.88 -27.79 -10.82
CA ASN A 2 54.68 -28.16 -10.09
C ASN A 2 53.66 -27.02 -9.97
N ASN A 3 52.54 -27.08 -10.70
CA ASN A 3 51.34 -26.27 -10.43
C ASN A 3 50.17 -27.09 -9.84
N SER A 4 50.39 -28.36 -9.44
CA SER A 4 49.31 -29.22 -8.92
C SER A 4 49.03 -29.06 -7.42
N ARG A 5 49.89 -28.37 -6.67
CA ARG A 5 49.69 -28.12 -5.23
C ARG A 5 48.87 -26.86 -4.97
N LEU A 6 49.09 -25.80 -5.74
CA LEU A 6 48.27 -24.57 -5.72
C LEU A 6 46.84 -24.81 -6.27
N ALA A 7 46.66 -25.72 -7.24
CA ALA A 7 45.36 -25.98 -7.85
C ALA A 7 44.34 -26.65 -6.92
N LYS A 8 44.80 -27.45 -5.94
CA LYS A 8 43.92 -28.04 -4.91
C LYS A 8 43.66 -27.12 -3.72
N GLU A 9 44.51 -26.11 -3.50
CA GLU A 9 44.32 -25.09 -2.47
C GLU A 9 43.58 -23.83 -2.98
N LEU A 10 43.36 -23.71 -4.30
CA LEU A 10 42.70 -22.58 -4.97
C LEU A 10 41.48 -23.01 -5.81
N GLU A 11 40.66 -23.97 -5.33
CA GLU A 11 39.38 -24.28 -5.97
C GLU A 11 38.37 -23.14 -5.72
N ARG A 12 38.47 -22.09 -6.54
CA ARG A 12 37.37 -21.12 -6.66
C ARG A 12 36.23 -21.80 -7.41
N LEU A 13 35.12 -22.07 -6.73
CA LEU A 13 33.87 -22.44 -7.39
C LEU A 13 33.45 -21.31 -8.33
N ASN A 14 33.50 -21.57 -9.64
CA ASN A 14 32.99 -20.66 -10.66
C ASN A 14 31.52 -20.98 -10.90
N LEU A 15 30.61 -20.16 -10.36
CA LEU A 15 29.17 -20.38 -10.47
C LEU A 15 28.67 -20.35 -11.91
N GLY A 16 29.30 -19.53 -12.76
CA GLY A 16 28.92 -19.39 -14.17
C GLY A 16 28.93 -20.71 -14.95
N HIS A 17 29.78 -21.68 -14.56
CA HIS A 17 29.78 -23.01 -15.20
C HIS A 17 28.55 -23.87 -14.88
N PHE A 18 27.80 -23.52 -13.83
CA PHE A 18 26.58 -24.23 -13.42
C PHE A 18 25.30 -23.52 -13.88
N ILE A 19 25.46 -22.37 -14.55
CA ILE A 19 24.35 -21.56 -15.03
C ILE A 19 24.31 -21.65 -16.56
N PRO A 20 23.25 -22.24 -17.15
CA PRO A 20 23.22 -22.50 -18.60
C PRO A 20 22.86 -21.27 -19.43
N VAL A 21 22.55 -20.12 -18.81
CA VAL A 21 22.02 -18.93 -19.49
C VAL A 21 23.13 -18.15 -20.19
N VAL A 22 23.13 -18.17 -21.53
CA VAL A 22 24.17 -17.51 -22.33
C VAL A 22 23.83 -16.04 -22.53
N ASP A 23 22.68 -15.74 -23.14
CA ASP A 23 22.24 -14.37 -23.41
C ASP A 23 20.74 -14.34 -23.78
N ARG A 24 20.15 -13.15 -23.85
CA ARG A 24 18.83 -12.91 -24.42
C ARG A 24 18.95 -12.63 -25.93
N MET A 25 18.12 -13.29 -26.73
CA MET A 25 18.06 -13.05 -28.18
C MET A 25 17.55 -11.65 -28.51
N VAL A 26 18.07 -11.07 -29.59
CA VAL A 26 17.64 -9.77 -30.14
C VAL A 26 16.28 -9.91 -30.81
N ASP A 27 15.40 -8.92 -30.66
CA ASP A 27 14.04 -8.81 -31.23
C ASP A 27 13.00 -9.83 -30.76
N VAL A 28 13.40 -10.87 -30.02
CA VAL A 28 12.50 -11.91 -29.48
C VAL A 28 12.64 -12.05 -27.96
N PRO A 29 11.59 -12.48 -27.24
CA PRO A 29 11.57 -12.49 -25.77
C PRO A 29 12.22 -13.74 -25.15
N TYR A 30 13.24 -14.30 -25.80
CA TYR A 30 13.79 -15.63 -25.49
C TYR A 30 15.26 -15.58 -25.06
N PHE A 31 15.64 -16.46 -24.15
CA PHE A 31 17.02 -16.67 -23.70
C PHE A 31 17.62 -17.90 -24.39
N LEU A 32 18.89 -17.80 -24.80
CA LEU A 32 19.67 -18.92 -25.30
C LEU A 32 20.34 -19.65 -24.14
N LEU A 33 20.25 -20.98 -24.14
CA LEU A 33 20.85 -21.84 -23.13
C LEU A 33 21.92 -22.76 -23.76
N GLU A 34 23.02 -23.05 -23.03
CA GLU A 34 24.20 -23.77 -23.55
C GLU A 34 23.91 -25.18 -24.09
N ASP A 35 22.81 -25.81 -23.68
CA ASP A 35 22.48 -27.20 -23.98
C ASP A 35 21.34 -27.36 -25.00
N ASN A 36 21.37 -26.53 -26.06
CA ASN A 36 20.39 -26.49 -27.15
C ASN A 36 18.96 -26.35 -26.62
N ALA A 37 18.74 -25.33 -25.78
CA ALA A 37 17.42 -25.01 -25.26
C ALA A 37 17.18 -23.51 -25.26
N VAL A 38 15.91 -23.15 -25.23
CA VAL A 38 15.43 -21.78 -25.18
C VAL A 38 14.66 -21.55 -23.89
N GLY A 39 14.92 -20.42 -23.24
CA GLY A 39 14.28 -19.98 -22.02
C GLY A 39 13.26 -18.86 -22.24
N MET A 40 12.15 -18.90 -21.53
CA MET A 40 11.23 -17.78 -21.32
C MET A 40 11.25 -17.42 -19.85
N PHE A 41 11.35 -16.13 -19.51
CA PHE A 41 11.40 -15.66 -18.13
C PHE A 41 10.40 -14.53 -17.91
N PHE A 42 9.56 -14.70 -16.88
CA PHE A 42 8.58 -13.71 -16.45
C PHE A 42 8.72 -13.44 -14.95
N ILE A 43 8.63 -12.17 -14.59
CA ILE A 43 8.39 -11.73 -13.21
C ILE A 43 6.93 -11.29 -13.11
N CYS A 44 6.21 -11.93 -12.20
CA CYS A 44 4.78 -11.71 -11.97
C CYS A 44 4.56 -11.18 -10.55
N ASN A 45 3.43 -10.48 -10.37
CA ASN A 45 2.89 -10.23 -9.06
C ASN A 45 2.05 -11.44 -8.62
N PRO A 46 2.23 -11.96 -7.40
CA PRO A 46 1.35 -13.00 -6.87
C PRO A 46 -0.11 -12.54 -6.82
N SER A 47 -1.04 -13.48 -6.98
CA SER A 47 -2.48 -13.21 -6.88
C SER A 47 -2.88 -12.95 -5.43
N PRO A 48 -3.51 -11.80 -5.09
CA PRO A 48 -3.88 -11.45 -3.71
C PRO A 48 -5.10 -12.20 -3.18
N GLY A 49 -5.79 -12.97 -4.02
CA GLY A 49 -6.95 -13.75 -3.63
C GLY A 49 -7.35 -14.74 -4.70
N LEU A 50 -8.38 -15.52 -4.39
CA LEU A 50 -9.02 -16.46 -5.29
C LEU A 50 -10.06 -15.72 -6.15
N TYR A 51 -9.90 -15.80 -7.47
CA TYR A 51 -10.88 -15.29 -8.42
C TYR A 51 -11.55 -16.44 -9.18
N ASP A 52 -12.74 -16.18 -9.72
CA ASP A 52 -13.49 -17.16 -10.51
C ASP A 52 -12.65 -17.69 -11.68
N ASN A 53 -12.76 -18.99 -11.94
CA ASN A 53 -12.06 -19.70 -13.02
C ASN A 53 -10.52 -19.75 -12.94
N GLN A 54 -9.86 -19.19 -11.92
CA GLN A 54 -8.39 -19.28 -11.82
C GLN A 54 -7.88 -20.72 -11.79
N GLN A 55 -8.57 -21.61 -11.08
CA GLN A 55 -8.21 -23.03 -11.03
C GLN A 55 -8.28 -23.69 -12.43
N ASN A 56 -9.33 -23.38 -13.20
CA ASN A 56 -9.51 -23.91 -14.55
C ASN A 56 -8.42 -23.38 -15.49
N LEU A 57 -8.15 -22.07 -15.44
CA LEU A 57 -7.07 -21.45 -16.21
C LEU A 57 -5.69 -22.04 -15.87
N MET A 58 -5.44 -22.33 -14.60
CA MET A 58 -4.19 -22.95 -14.14
C MET A 58 -4.07 -24.39 -14.66
N THR A 59 -5.17 -25.15 -14.61
CA THR A 59 -5.25 -26.52 -15.15
C THR A 59 -5.02 -26.53 -16.67
N ASP A 60 -5.55 -25.54 -17.39
CA ASP A 60 -5.39 -25.36 -18.83
C ASP A 60 -3.99 -24.86 -19.22
N LEU A 61 -3.31 -24.11 -18.36
CA LEU A 61 -1.91 -23.71 -18.55
C LEU A 61 -1.01 -24.96 -18.55
N PHE A 62 -1.19 -25.85 -17.58
CA PHE A 62 -0.45 -27.11 -17.52
C PHE A 62 -0.87 -28.14 -18.58
N LYS A 63 -1.96 -27.89 -19.31
CA LYS A 63 -2.41 -28.72 -20.43
C LYS A 63 -1.83 -28.30 -21.78
N MET A 64 -1.20 -27.12 -21.88
CA MET A 64 -0.57 -26.59 -23.10
C MET A 64 0.38 -27.60 -23.77
N ASP A 65 0.58 -27.46 -25.08
CA ASP A 65 1.39 -28.40 -25.88
C ASP A 65 2.88 -28.02 -25.95
N PHE A 66 3.54 -28.11 -24.80
CA PHE A 66 4.99 -27.96 -24.71
C PHE A 66 5.72 -29.13 -25.38
N PRO A 67 6.88 -28.89 -26.03
CA PRO A 67 7.78 -29.95 -26.46
C PRO A 67 8.16 -30.87 -25.29
N ALA A 68 8.39 -32.15 -25.58
CA ALA A 68 8.76 -33.12 -24.54
C ALA A 68 10.10 -32.73 -23.89
N GLU A 69 10.23 -33.03 -22.59
CA GLU A 69 11.36 -32.65 -21.72
C GLU A 69 11.46 -31.13 -21.46
N SER A 70 10.44 -30.34 -21.83
CA SER A 70 10.35 -28.96 -21.35
C SER A 70 10.16 -28.93 -19.84
N ILE A 71 10.71 -27.90 -19.19
CA ILE A 71 10.59 -27.68 -17.75
C ILE A 71 9.97 -26.31 -17.53
N MET A 72 8.90 -26.26 -16.74
CA MET A 72 8.33 -25.03 -16.20
C MET A 72 8.61 -24.95 -14.71
N GLN A 73 9.03 -23.78 -14.27
CA GLN A 73 9.30 -23.48 -12.88
C GLN A 73 8.43 -22.32 -12.45
N MET A 74 7.73 -22.48 -11.32
CA MET A 74 6.96 -21.43 -10.67
C MET A 74 7.53 -21.23 -9.26
N SER A 75 8.20 -20.11 -9.05
CA SER A 75 8.89 -19.82 -7.79
C SER A 75 8.25 -18.61 -7.11
N LEU A 76 7.65 -18.82 -5.94
CA LEU A 76 7.22 -17.74 -5.06
C LEU A 76 8.40 -17.32 -4.19
N VAL A 77 8.79 -16.06 -4.29
CA VAL A 77 10.03 -15.55 -3.71
C VAL A 77 9.73 -14.36 -2.83
N ALA A 78 10.29 -14.33 -1.62
CA ALA A 78 10.23 -13.17 -0.73
C ALA A 78 11.64 -12.73 -0.33
N LEU A 79 12.09 -11.61 -0.91
CA LEU A 79 13.45 -11.08 -0.72
C LEU A 79 13.43 -9.64 -0.19
N PRO A 80 14.50 -9.18 0.49
CA PRO A 80 14.63 -7.81 0.98
C PRO A 80 15.00 -6.83 -0.15
N ASP A 81 14.16 -6.76 -1.18
CA ASP A 81 14.31 -5.85 -2.31
C ASP A 81 13.07 -4.97 -2.46
N VAL A 82 13.13 -3.74 -1.93
CA VAL A 82 12.06 -2.73 -2.07
C VAL A 82 12.47 -1.54 -2.91
N ASN A 83 13.59 -1.62 -3.64
CA ASN A 83 14.22 -0.48 -4.31
C ASN A 83 13.26 0.21 -5.30
N THR A 84 12.61 -0.57 -6.15
CA THR A 84 11.65 -0.05 -7.14
C THR A 84 10.43 0.57 -6.47
N SER A 85 9.94 -0.03 -5.37
CA SER A 85 8.76 0.44 -4.64
C SER A 85 9.02 1.79 -3.95
N LEU A 86 10.17 1.94 -3.29
CA LEU A 86 10.57 3.19 -2.62
C LEU A 86 10.86 4.29 -3.64
N SER A 87 11.57 3.98 -4.72
CA SER A 87 11.84 4.93 -5.81
C SER A 87 10.56 5.45 -6.45
N ARG A 88 9.55 4.58 -6.65
CA ARG A 88 8.22 4.95 -7.15
C ARG A 88 7.43 5.83 -6.18
N TRP A 89 7.51 5.54 -4.89
CA TRP A 89 6.85 6.33 -3.84
C TRP A 89 7.38 7.77 -3.79
N LEU A 90 8.69 7.96 -3.97
CA LEU A 90 9.31 9.30 -3.97
C LEU A 90 8.92 10.16 -5.18
N ARG A 91 8.38 9.58 -6.26
CA ARG A 91 8.01 10.34 -7.47
C ARG A 91 6.96 11.43 -7.21
N ARG A 92 6.14 11.27 -6.17
CA ARG A 92 5.10 12.21 -5.76
C ARG A 92 5.59 13.23 -4.73
N ARG A 93 6.84 13.15 -4.27
CA ARG A 93 7.39 13.92 -3.13
C ARG A 93 8.51 14.87 -3.58
N GLY A 94 9.05 15.63 -2.64
CA GLY A 94 10.11 16.62 -2.86
C GLY A 94 9.56 17.98 -3.31
N ASN A 95 9.82 19.02 -2.51
CA ASN A 95 9.48 20.41 -2.81
C ASN A 95 7.98 20.63 -3.14
N ARG A 96 7.10 20.13 -2.27
CA ARG A 96 5.62 20.15 -2.44
C ARG A 96 4.92 21.21 -1.61
N MET A 97 5.61 21.78 -0.64
CA MET A 97 5.10 22.82 0.27
C MET A 97 5.92 24.11 0.10
N GLY A 98 5.50 25.20 0.75
CA GLY A 98 6.24 26.46 0.76
C GLY A 98 6.88 26.74 2.11
N GLY A 99 7.93 27.56 2.15
CA GLY A 99 8.55 28.00 3.41
C GLY A 99 9.11 26.87 4.26
N ARG A 100 9.02 27.01 5.60
CA ARG A 100 9.54 26.00 6.56
C ARG A 100 8.78 24.68 6.52
N ASP A 101 7.54 24.71 6.07
CA ASP A 101 6.74 23.48 5.94
C ASP A 101 7.33 22.54 4.88
N ASN A 102 8.01 23.08 3.87
CA ASN A 102 8.69 22.24 2.88
C ASN A 102 9.87 21.48 3.48
N GLU A 103 10.73 22.18 4.22
CA GLU A 103 11.87 21.57 4.92
C GLU A 103 11.39 20.44 5.82
N LYS A 104 10.32 20.68 6.58
CA LYS A 104 9.71 19.67 7.45
C LYS A 104 9.14 18.48 6.69
N ALA A 105 8.40 18.72 5.60
CA ALA A 105 7.79 17.67 4.79
C ALA A 105 8.85 16.77 4.11
N ASP A 106 9.92 17.38 3.61
CA ASP A 106 11.02 16.68 2.96
C ASP A 106 11.86 15.89 3.99
N LEU A 107 12.11 16.44 5.18
CA LEU A 107 12.73 15.70 6.30
C LEU A 107 11.91 14.50 6.74
N LEU A 108 10.59 14.64 6.85
CA LEU A 108 9.71 13.52 7.19
C LEU A 108 9.75 12.42 6.13
N THR A 109 9.85 12.81 4.85
CA THR A 109 10.01 11.88 3.74
C THR A 109 11.33 11.11 3.87
N VAL A 110 12.43 11.79 4.21
CA VAL A 110 13.75 11.17 4.44
C VAL A 110 13.70 10.18 5.62
N TYR A 111 13.12 10.54 6.76
CA TYR A 111 13.03 9.61 7.90
C TYR A 111 12.17 8.38 7.61
N SER A 112 11.06 8.57 6.88
CA SER A 112 10.23 7.46 6.43
C SER A 112 10.99 6.53 5.49
N LEU A 113 11.77 7.10 4.57
CA LEU A 113 12.61 6.35 3.64
C LEU A 113 13.70 5.56 4.37
N ASP A 114 14.39 6.20 5.32
CA ASP A 114 15.45 5.58 6.14
C ASP A 114 14.90 4.42 6.96
N TYR A 115 13.73 4.61 7.58
CA TYR A 115 13.03 3.56 8.30
C TYR A 115 12.69 2.37 7.40
N LEU A 116 12.04 2.60 6.26
CA LEU A 116 11.65 1.52 5.34
C LEU A 116 12.88 0.82 4.74
N SER A 117 13.94 1.58 4.41
CA SER A 117 15.19 1.04 3.89
C SER A 117 15.91 0.16 4.92
N LYS A 118 16.03 0.62 6.17
CA LYS A 118 16.60 -0.13 7.30
C LYS A 118 15.81 -1.41 7.60
N SER A 119 14.49 -1.33 7.54
CA SER A 119 13.57 -2.45 7.84
C SER A 119 13.71 -3.66 6.90
N GLN A 120 14.48 -3.54 5.81
CA GLN A 120 14.87 -4.68 4.97
C GLN A 120 15.79 -5.67 5.70
N TYR A 121 16.57 -5.17 6.66
CA TYR A 121 17.61 -5.92 7.36
C TYR A 121 17.30 -6.08 8.85
N ASP A 122 16.67 -5.06 9.43
CA ASP A 122 16.26 -5.02 10.83
C ASP A 122 14.75 -5.26 10.97
N PRO A 123 14.27 -5.78 12.11
CA PRO A 123 12.84 -5.90 12.38
C PRO A 123 12.11 -4.54 12.29
N LEU A 124 10.87 -4.55 11.80
CA LEU A 124 10.02 -3.36 11.60
C LEU A 124 9.79 -2.58 12.91
N LYS A 125 9.86 -3.22 14.06
CA LYS A 125 9.89 -2.52 15.36
C LYS A 125 10.88 -3.21 16.28
N VAL A 126 11.89 -2.48 16.71
CA VAL A 126 12.86 -2.95 17.71
C VAL A 126 12.32 -2.61 19.10
N ALA A 127 12.58 -3.48 20.08
CA ALA A 127 12.21 -3.25 21.48
C ALA A 127 12.96 -2.04 22.06
N ASP A 128 12.43 -0.83 21.87
CA ASP A 128 13.03 0.43 22.34
C ASP A 128 12.82 0.69 23.85
N GLY A 129 12.89 -0.35 24.69
CA GLY A 129 12.77 -0.30 26.17
C GLY A 129 11.48 0.33 26.74
N VAL A 130 10.62 0.92 25.91
CA VAL A 130 9.24 1.31 26.21
C VAL A 130 8.39 0.07 26.06
N LYS A 131 8.14 -0.66 27.16
CA LYS A 131 7.15 -1.75 27.32
C LYS A 131 6.69 -2.41 26.00
N ILE A 132 7.61 -2.90 25.18
CA ILE A 132 7.26 -3.74 24.03
C ILE A 132 6.99 -5.11 24.64
N THR A 133 5.73 -5.51 24.70
CA THR A 133 5.33 -6.79 25.29
C THR A 133 5.80 -7.97 24.43
N HIS A 134 5.98 -7.77 23.12
CA HIS A 134 6.45 -8.77 22.15
C HIS A 134 7.26 -8.10 21.04
N ALA A 135 8.49 -8.56 20.78
CA ALA A 135 9.24 -8.16 19.60
C ALA A 135 8.64 -8.84 18.36
N ASP A 136 8.32 -8.08 17.31
CA ASP A 136 7.93 -8.62 16.02
C ASP A 136 9.18 -8.70 15.14
N ASP A 137 9.71 -9.91 14.92
CA ASP A 137 10.91 -10.16 14.10
C ASP A 137 10.65 -9.99 12.59
N LEU A 138 9.47 -9.50 12.21
CA LEU A 138 9.08 -9.27 10.83
C LEU A 138 9.94 -8.18 10.18
N LYS A 139 10.54 -8.54 9.05
CA LYS A 139 11.33 -7.64 8.19
C LYS A 139 10.60 -7.35 6.90
N LEU A 140 10.88 -6.17 6.34
CA LEU A 140 10.33 -5.71 5.09
C LEU A 140 10.88 -6.50 3.91
N ARG A 141 9.97 -6.98 3.05
CA ARG A 141 10.27 -7.85 1.92
C ARG A 141 9.37 -7.52 0.73
N ASN A 142 9.74 -8.05 -0.43
CA ASN A 142 8.97 -7.99 -1.67
C ASN A 142 8.74 -9.42 -2.19
N PHE A 143 7.47 -9.74 -2.38
CA PHE A 143 6.98 -11.01 -2.87
C PHE A 143 6.88 -10.99 -4.38
N GLU A 144 7.53 -11.91 -5.07
CA GLU A 144 7.47 -12.05 -6.51
C GLU A 144 7.14 -13.48 -6.90
N LEU A 145 6.49 -13.64 -8.04
CA LEU A 145 6.29 -14.94 -8.65
C LEU A 145 7.14 -15.00 -9.92
N TRP A 146 8.21 -15.79 -9.89
CA TRP A 146 9.01 -16.03 -11.08
C TRP A 146 8.47 -17.23 -11.82
N ILE A 147 8.22 -17.04 -13.11
CA ILE A 147 7.78 -18.12 -13.98
C ILE A 147 8.82 -18.26 -15.08
N THR A 148 9.45 -19.41 -15.14
CA THR A 148 10.36 -19.74 -16.24
C THR A 148 9.91 -20.97 -16.98
N VAL A 149 10.14 -20.97 -18.29
CA VAL A 149 9.89 -22.13 -19.14
C VAL A 149 11.13 -22.36 -19.97
N ARG A 150 11.68 -23.56 -19.84
CA ARG A 150 12.82 -24.05 -20.60
C ARG A 150 12.31 -25.07 -21.62
N ILE A 151 12.62 -24.85 -22.89
CA ILE A 151 12.14 -25.66 -24.02
C ILE A 151 13.34 -26.19 -24.81
N PRO A 152 13.49 -27.51 -24.98
CA PRO A 152 14.57 -28.07 -25.79
C PRO A 152 14.35 -27.78 -27.28
N ILE A 153 15.43 -27.50 -27.99
CA ILE A 153 15.48 -27.28 -29.45
C ILE A 153 16.55 -28.16 -30.09
N ASN A 154 16.51 -28.30 -31.42
CA ASN A 154 17.40 -29.24 -32.13
C ASN A 154 18.84 -28.74 -32.30
N SER A 155 19.08 -27.44 -32.16
CA SER A 155 20.38 -26.78 -32.38
C SER A 155 20.55 -25.61 -31.43
N PHE A 156 21.68 -24.91 -31.47
CA PHE A 156 21.91 -23.79 -30.55
C PHE A 156 20.95 -22.60 -30.77
N VAL A 157 20.49 -22.42 -32.01
CA VAL A 157 19.51 -21.40 -32.41
C VAL A 157 18.27 -22.10 -32.98
N PRO A 158 17.04 -21.65 -32.67
CA PRO A 158 15.83 -22.25 -33.20
C PRO A 158 15.75 -22.07 -34.73
N ASN A 159 15.25 -23.08 -35.43
CA ASN A 159 14.92 -22.95 -36.85
C ASN A 159 13.60 -22.17 -37.05
N GLU A 160 13.23 -21.86 -38.30
CA GLU A 160 12.03 -21.06 -38.60
C GLU A 160 10.74 -21.69 -38.07
N SER A 161 10.59 -23.02 -38.20
CA SER A 161 9.41 -23.74 -37.70
C SER A 161 9.34 -23.78 -36.16
N GLU A 162 10.49 -23.91 -35.51
CA GLU A 162 10.62 -23.82 -34.05
C GLU A 162 10.30 -22.42 -33.56
N SER A 163 10.79 -21.39 -34.25
CA SER A 163 10.54 -19.98 -33.92
C SER A 163 9.04 -19.66 -33.96
N ILE A 164 8.33 -20.07 -35.02
CA ILE A 164 6.86 -19.90 -35.12
C ILE A 164 6.15 -20.61 -33.96
N ARG A 165 6.60 -21.81 -33.58
CA ARG A 165 6.02 -22.55 -32.46
C ARG A 165 6.31 -21.87 -31.12
N LEU A 166 7.53 -21.39 -30.90
CA LEU A 166 7.93 -20.66 -29.69
C LEU A 166 7.12 -19.37 -29.53
N ASP A 167 6.90 -18.64 -30.63
CA ASP A 167 6.06 -17.43 -30.66
C ASP A 167 4.61 -17.73 -30.26
N ALA A 168 4.05 -18.83 -30.76
CA ALA A 168 2.70 -19.27 -30.40
C ALA A 168 2.61 -19.65 -28.91
N ILE A 169 3.58 -20.43 -28.40
CA ILE A 169 3.64 -20.81 -26.99
C ILE A 169 3.77 -19.59 -26.09
N TYR A 170 4.65 -18.64 -26.44
CA TYR A 170 4.87 -17.42 -25.68
C TYR A 170 3.61 -16.57 -25.60
N LYS A 171 2.93 -16.34 -26.73
CA LYS A 171 1.69 -15.54 -26.78
C LYS A 171 0.58 -16.18 -25.95
N ASP A 172 0.39 -17.49 -26.05
CA ASP A 172 -0.62 -18.22 -25.27
C ASP A 172 -0.28 -18.23 -23.76
N LEU A 173 0.99 -18.46 -23.42
CA LEU A 173 1.47 -18.39 -22.03
C LEU A 173 1.23 -17.00 -21.44
N LEU A 174 1.65 -15.94 -22.13
CA LEU A 174 1.47 -14.56 -21.68
C LEU A 174 -0.02 -14.22 -21.50
N ALA A 175 -0.88 -14.67 -22.41
CA ALA A 175 -2.33 -14.48 -22.30
C ALA A 175 -2.92 -15.20 -21.08
N LYS A 176 -2.52 -16.46 -20.83
CA LYS A 176 -2.95 -17.23 -19.66
C LYS A 176 -2.46 -16.62 -18.35
N LEU A 177 -1.20 -16.18 -18.29
CA LEU A 177 -0.65 -15.51 -17.11
C LEU A 177 -1.38 -14.18 -16.81
N LYS A 178 -1.75 -13.42 -17.83
CA LYS A 178 -2.62 -12.24 -17.68
C LYS A 178 -4.02 -12.62 -17.20
N GLY A 179 -4.61 -13.68 -17.75
CA GLY A 179 -5.92 -14.19 -17.33
C GLY A 179 -5.95 -14.72 -15.89
N LEU A 180 -4.82 -15.19 -15.37
CA LEU A 180 -4.64 -15.56 -13.96
C LEU A 180 -4.48 -14.34 -13.03
N SER A 181 -4.54 -13.11 -13.56
CA SER A 181 -4.35 -11.85 -12.83
C SER A 181 -2.94 -11.68 -12.22
N LEU A 182 -1.92 -12.29 -12.84
CA LEU A 182 -0.54 -12.28 -12.32
C LEU A 182 0.32 -11.09 -12.79
N SER A 183 -0.22 -10.23 -13.67
CA SER A 183 0.48 -9.05 -14.20
C SER A 183 1.92 -9.34 -14.70
N PRO A 184 2.11 -10.26 -15.66
CA PRO A 184 3.43 -10.72 -16.08
C PRO A 184 4.25 -9.62 -16.77
N VAL A 185 5.51 -9.48 -16.35
CA VAL A 185 6.56 -8.69 -17.01
C VAL A 185 7.59 -9.65 -17.61
N THR A 186 7.84 -9.51 -18.91
CA THR A 186 8.84 -10.32 -19.62
C THR A 186 10.25 -9.84 -19.29
N GLY A 187 11.07 -10.70 -18.69
CA GLY A 187 12.40 -10.33 -18.22
C GLY A 187 13.43 -10.27 -19.35
N ASP A 188 14.25 -9.22 -19.37
CA ASP A 188 15.42 -9.04 -20.23
C ASP A 188 16.71 -9.51 -19.56
N ALA A 189 17.84 -9.35 -20.27
CA ALA A 189 19.16 -9.74 -19.80
C ALA A 189 19.50 -9.07 -18.45
N ASP A 190 19.21 -7.76 -18.36
CA ASP A 190 19.39 -6.93 -17.17
C ASP A 190 18.52 -7.40 -16.01
N MET A 191 17.22 -7.63 -16.25
CA MET A 191 16.28 -8.11 -15.24
C MET A 191 16.61 -9.54 -14.78
N TRP A 192 17.08 -10.42 -15.68
CA TRP A 192 17.52 -11.76 -15.31
C TRP A 192 18.77 -11.68 -14.41
N LEU A 193 19.78 -10.89 -14.81
CA LEU A 193 21.01 -10.73 -14.03
C LEU A 193 20.70 -10.12 -12.66
N TYR A 194 19.84 -9.08 -12.61
CA TYR A 194 19.36 -8.47 -11.37
C TYR A 194 18.68 -9.49 -10.45
N THR A 195 17.88 -10.39 -11.02
CA THR A 195 17.14 -11.43 -10.28
C THR A 195 18.05 -12.49 -9.68
N VAL A 196 19.09 -12.91 -10.41
CA VAL A 196 20.09 -13.86 -9.89
C VAL A 196 20.96 -13.20 -8.82
N ASP A 197 21.37 -11.95 -9.06
CA ASP A 197 22.22 -11.20 -8.15
C ASP A 197 21.57 -10.94 -6.79
N LYS A 198 20.30 -10.56 -6.74
CA LYS A 198 19.60 -10.35 -5.47
C LYS A 198 19.49 -11.62 -4.62
N VAL A 199 19.61 -12.80 -5.22
CA VAL A 199 19.64 -14.09 -4.52
C VAL A 199 21.06 -14.41 -4.04
N ILE A 200 22.03 -14.41 -4.96
CA ILE A 200 23.39 -14.95 -4.75
C ILE A 200 24.37 -13.92 -4.18
N ASN A 201 24.18 -12.63 -4.49
CA ASN A 201 25.10 -11.55 -4.18
C ASN A 201 24.45 -10.52 -3.22
N PRO A 202 24.10 -10.90 -1.97
CA PRO A 202 23.50 -9.99 -0.98
C PRO A 202 24.47 -8.90 -0.52
N GLY A 203 23.97 -7.79 0.01
CA GLY A 203 24.81 -6.77 0.63
C GLY A 203 24.16 -5.41 0.57
N LYS A 204 24.57 -4.50 1.46
CA LYS A 204 24.17 -3.09 1.40
C LYS A 204 24.78 -2.40 0.19
N ASP A 205 26.04 -2.71 -0.13
CA ASP A 205 26.78 -2.12 -1.24
C ASP A 205 26.80 -3.03 -2.50
N ALA A 206 25.84 -3.96 -2.61
CA ALA A 206 25.75 -4.85 -3.75
C ALA A 206 25.34 -4.07 -5.02
N ARG A 207 25.89 -4.44 -6.18
CA ARG A 207 25.65 -3.71 -7.44
C ARG A 207 24.17 -3.61 -7.85
N TRP A 208 23.34 -4.59 -7.50
CA TRP A 208 21.90 -4.55 -7.77
C TRP A 208 21.15 -3.58 -6.84
N LYS A 209 21.74 -3.17 -5.71
CA LYS A 209 21.06 -2.32 -4.71
C LYS A 209 20.72 -0.94 -5.27
N TYR A 210 21.56 -0.38 -6.13
CA TYR A 210 21.34 0.91 -6.79
C TYR A 210 20.31 0.86 -7.94
N GLY A 211 19.76 -0.32 -8.24
CA GLY A 211 18.90 -0.52 -9.41
C GLY A 211 19.66 -0.39 -10.74
N GLY A 212 18.95 -0.56 -11.87
CA GLY A 212 19.51 -0.30 -13.20
C GLY A 212 20.73 -1.14 -13.58
N LEU A 213 20.78 -2.41 -13.13
CA LEU A 213 21.90 -3.29 -13.43
C LEU A 213 21.95 -3.62 -14.92
N GLU A 214 22.94 -3.07 -15.62
CA GLU A 214 23.15 -3.33 -17.05
C GLU A 214 24.04 -4.55 -17.27
N SER A 215 23.59 -5.45 -18.13
CA SER A 215 24.36 -6.60 -18.59
C SER A 215 25.44 -6.16 -19.59
N ASN A 216 26.64 -6.74 -19.44
CA ASN A 216 27.77 -6.45 -20.31
C ASN A 216 27.68 -7.24 -21.63
N SER A 217 27.47 -6.56 -22.74
CA SER A 217 27.42 -7.16 -24.09
C SER A 217 28.71 -7.88 -24.53
N LEU A 218 29.85 -7.63 -23.87
CA LEU A 218 31.13 -8.27 -24.19
C LEU A 218 31.30 -9.66 -23.55
N GLN A 219 30.37 -10.09 -22.68
CA GLN A 219 30.49 -11.32 -21.93
C GLN A 219 29.15 -12.07 -21.81
N PRO A 220 29.11 -13.41 -21.91
CA PRO A 220 27.90 -14.17 -21.63
C PRO A 220 27.34 -13.93 -20.22
N LEU A 221 26.01 -13.94 -20.08
CA LEU A 221 25.29 -13.64 -18.84
C LEU A 221 25.70 -14.56 -17.68
N ASN A 222 25.83 -15.86 -17.92
CA ASN A 222 26.26 -16.82 -16.89
C ASN A 222 27.60 -16.46 -16.24
N GLN A 223 28.54 -15.93 -17.00
CA GLN A 223 29.85 -15.54 -16.46
C GLN A 223 29.80 -14.24 -15.65
N GLN A 224 28.83 -13.37 -15.92
CA GLN A 224 28.65 -12.08 -15.23
C GLN A 224 28.09 -12.21 -13.80
N VAL A 225 27.59 -13.39 -13.41
CA VAL A 225 27.09 -13.69 -12.06
C VAL A 225 28.24 -13.72 -11.02
N ASN A 226 29.46 -14.06 -11.46
CA ASN A 226 30.62 -14.12 -10.58
C ASN A 226 31.16 -12.71 -10.27
N VAL A 227 30.75 -12.14 -9.15
CA VAL A 227 31.25 -10.83 -8.71
C VAL A 227 32.64 -10.96 -8.06
N PRO A 228 33.60 -10.06 -8.35
CA PRO A 228 34.89 -10.02 -7.66
C PRO A 228 34.72 -9.88 -6.13
N GLY A 229 35.62 -10.50 -5.35
CA GLY A 229 35.56 -10.47 -3.88
C GLY A 229 34.60 -11.49 -3.24
N ARG A 230 33.80 -12.21 -4.06
CA ARG A 230 32.93 -13.29 -3.58
C ARG A 230 33.66 -14.62 -3.45
N LYS A 231 33.34 -15.33 -2.37
CA LYS A 231 33.70 -16.73 -2.12
C LYS A 231 32.43 -17.56 -1.99
N PHE A 232 32.40 -18.73 -2.62
CA PHE A 232 31.32 -19.69 -2.46
C PHE A 232 31.80 -20.89 -1.65
N GLU A 233 30.93 -21.38 -0.77
CA GLU A 233 31.21 -22.52 0.10
C GLU A 233 30.05 -23.51 0.04
N VAL A 234 30.37 -24.79 -0.14
CA VAL A 234 29.40 -25.89 -0.17
C VAL A 234 29.71 -26.78 1.03
N GLY A 235 28.82 -26.75 2.03
CA GLY A 235 28.87 -27.63 3.18
C GLY A 235 28.08 -28.92 2.95
N GLU A 236 28.06 -29.79 3.97
CA GLU A 236 27.29 -31.04 3.91
C GLU A 236 25.79 -30.78 3.80
N ASP A 237 25.28 -29.76 4.50
CA ASP A 237 23.85 -29.47 4.60
C ASP A 237 23.50 -28.01 4.23
N TYR A 238 24.45 -27.24 3.69
CA TYR A 238 24.23 -25.84 3.33
C TYR A 238 25.06 -25.40 2.13
N PHE A 239 24.63 -24.31 1.49
CA PHE A 239 25.41 -23.55 0.53
C PHE A 239 25.59 -22.13 1.05
N ALA A 240 26.70 -21.46 0.77
CA ALA A 240 26.93 -20.09 1.20
C ALA A 240 27.62 -19.23 0.13
N SER A 241 27.18 -17.98 0.04
CA SER A 241 27.84 -16.89 -0.66
C SER A 241 28.42 -15.92 0.37
N LEU A 242 29.74 -15.77 0.35
CA LEU A 242 30.52 -15.08 1.36
C LEU A 242 31.37 -13.97 0.74
N THR A 243 31.78 -13.01 1.56
CA THR A 243 32.72 -11.95 1.22
C THR A 243 33.98 -12.06 2.07
N ALA A 244 35.10 -11.50 1.57
CA ALA A 244 36.39 -11.59 2.25
C ALA A 244 36.49 -10.69 3.50
N ASP A 245 35.73 -9.59 3.54
CA ASP A 245 35.66 -8.64 4.65
C ASP A 245 34.85 -9.15 5.85
N GLY A 246 34.11 -10.24 5.69
CA GLY A 246 33.31 -10.83 6.74
C GLY A 246 32.08 -10.00 7.12
N GLU A 247 31.66 -9.04 6.29
CA GLU A 247 30.46 -8.24 6.58
C GLU A 247 29.22 -9.14 6.61
N GLU A 248 28.48 -9.15 7.74
CA GLU A 248 27.31 -10.02 7.92
C GLU A 248 26.24 -9.76 6.86
N THR A 249 26.00 -8.49 6.48
CA THR A 249 24.94 -8.15 5.52
C THR A 249 25.27 -8.59 4.09
N ALA A 250 26.55 -8.76 3.79
CA ALA A 250 27.06 -9.21 2.50
C ALA A 250 27.21 -10.74 2.41
N GLN A 251 26.90 -11.47 3.48
CA GLN A 251 26.89 -12.94 3.49
C GLN A 251 25.47 -13.48 3.33
N ARG A 252 25.36 -14.67 2.73
CA ARG A 252 24.10 -15.43 2.74
C ARG A 252 24.36 -16.92 2.73
N TYR A 253 23.72 -17.59 3.66
CA TYR A 253 23.66 -19.03 3.80
C TYR A 253 22.29 -19.52 3.33
N PHE A 254 22.29 -20.67 2.68
CA PHE A 254 21.13 -21.30 2.06
C PHE A 254 20.93 -22.68 2.68
N LYS A 255 19.69 -22.97 3.07
CA LYS A 255 19.22 -24.31 3.40
C LYS A 255 18.19 -24.72 2.35
N HIS A 256 18.36 -25.91 1.78
CA HIS A 256 17.44 -26.48 0.81
C HIS A 256 16.66 -27.62 1.46
N LEU A 257 15.34 -27.57 1.31
CA LEU A 257 14.42 -28.55 1.88
C LEU A 257 13.53 -29.12 0.77
N SER A 258 13.23 -30.41 0.86
CA SER A 258 12.38 -31.11 -0.08
C SER A 258 11.08 -31.57 0.59
N MET A 259 9.98 -31.42 -0.13
CA MET A 259 8.71 -32.02 0.28
C MET A 259 8.72 -33.52 0.00
N THR A 260 8.38 -34.34 1.00
CA THR A 260 8.37 -35.81 0.85
C THR A 260 6.96 -36.41 0.91
N LYS A 261 6.00 -35.68 1.47
CA LYS A 261 4.62 -36.15 1.58
C LYS A 261 3.64 -35.01 1.36
N PHE A 262 2.76 -35.20 0.37
CA PHE A 262 1.60 -34.35 0.14
C PHE A 262 0.49 -34.65 1.16
N PRO A 263 -0.28 -33.63 1.57
CA PRO A 263 -1.47 -33.87 2.37
C PRO A 263 -2.52 -34.60 1.52
N GLU A 264 -3.41 -35.35 2.17
CA GLU A 264 -4.41 -36.19 1.48
C GLU A 264 -5.40 -35.36 0.63
N TYR A 265 -5.69 -34.13 1.06
CA TYR A 265 -6.54 -33.19 0.35
C TYR A 265 -5.88 -31.81 0.33
N VAL A 266 -5.86 -31.17 -0.83
CA VAL A 266 -5.37 -29.80 -1.04
C VAL A 266 -6.45 -29.00 -1.74
N ASN A 267 -6.90 -27.91 -1.13
CA ASN A 267 -7.74 -26.94 -1.82
C ASN A 267 -6.87 -26.01 -2.66
N PHE A 268 -7.40 -25.53 -3.78
CA PHE A 268 -6.72 -24.52 -4.59
C PHE A 268 -6.48 -23.26 -3.75
N GLY A 269 -5.21 -22.84 -3.65
CA GLY A 269 -4.78 -21.73 -2.79
C GLY A 269 -4.25 -22.11 -1.41
N ALA A 270 -4.38 -23.38 -0.98
CA ALA A 270 -3.86 -23.83 0.31
C ALA A 270 -2.34 -23.69 0.46
N ILE A 271 -1.60 -23.64 -0.66
CA ILE A 271 -0.14 -23.43 -0.67
C ILE A 271 0.25 -22.10 -0.04
N TYR A 272 -0.62 -21.07 -0.06
CA TYR A 272 -0.33 -19.81 0.61
C TYR A 272 -0.27 -19.95 2.14
N GLU A 273 -0.97 -20.94 2.72
CA GLU A 273 -0.87 -21.23 4.16
C GLU A 273 0.51 -21.75 4.58
N LEU A 274 1.39 -22.06 3.63
CA LEU A 274 2.79 -22.42 3.90
C LEU A 274 3.68 -21.19 4.07
N VAL A 275 3.18 -19.99 3.80
CA VAL A 275 3.93 -18.74 4.01
C VAL A 275 3.56 -18.10 5.34
N VAL A 276 2.27 -18.13 5.67
CA VAL A 276 1.69 -17.39 6.79
C VAL A 276 0.42 -18.04 7.29
N ASP A 277 0.19 -17.97 8.61
CA ASP A 277 -1.15 -18.12 9.15
C ASP A 277 -1.99 -16.91 8.75
N TRP A 278 -2.66 -17.03 7.61
CA TRP A 278 -3.45 -15.98 6.99
C TRP A 278 -4.59 -15.44 7.87
N MET A 279 -5.01 -16.17 8.91
CA MET A 279 -6.05 -15.74 9.85
C MET A 279 -5.53 -14.76 10.90
N THR A 280 -4.39 -15.06 11.53
CA THR A 280 -3.88 -14.27 12.68
C THR A 280 -2.60 -13.51 12.40
N GLY A 281 -1.83 -13.91 11.38
CA GLY A 281 -0.47 -13.44 11.13
C GLY A 281 0.50 -13.72 12.29
N SER A 282 0.20 -14.70 13.15
CA SER A 282 1.03 -15.03 14.33
C SER A 282 2.26 -15.86 13.97
N LYS A 283 2.16 -16.67 12.91
CA LYS A 283 3.26 -17.48 12.38
C LYS A 283 3.47 -17.13 10.90
N THR A 284 4.70 -16.84 10.53
CA THR A 284 5.13 -16.62 9.15
C THR A 284 6.57 -17.09 8.99
N ILE A 285 7.02 -17.28 7.74
CA ILE A 285 8.44 -17.43 7.44
C ILE A 285 9.10 -16.05 7.59
N PHE A 286 9.91 -15.85 8.63
CA PHE A 286 10.57 -14.57 8.92
C PHE A 286 11.82 -14.30 8.07
N SER A 287 12.52 -15.35 7.67
CA SER A 287 13.71 -15.24 6.83
C SER A 287 13.36 -15.18 5.34
N PRO A 288 14.18 -14.54 4.49
CA PRO A 288 13.99 -14.59 3.04
C PRO A 288 13.91 -16.04 2.53
N PHE A 289 13.03 -16.29 1.56
CA PHE A 289 12.76 -17.65 1.09
C PHE A 289 12.39 -17.72 -0.39
N ILE A 290 12.49 -18.94 -0.94
CA ILE A 290 11.98 -19.33 -2.26
C ILE A 290 11.18 -20.63 -2.08
N ILE A 291 9.89 -20.61 -2.45
CA ILE A 291 9.08 -21.82 -2.63
C ILE A 291 9.07 -22.13 -4.12
N ASN A 292 9.69 -23.24 -4.50
CA ASN A 292 9.90 -23.58 -5.90
C ASN A 292 9.10 -24.81 -6.30
N PHE A 293 8.19 -24.65 -7.26
CA PHE A 293 7.43 -25.73 -7.86
C PHE A 293 7.93 -25.98 -9.28
N CYS A 294 8.55 -27.14 -9.49
CA CYS A 294 9.12 -27.54 -10.77
C CYS A 294 8.24 -28.58 -11.45
N ILE A 295 8.02 -28.40 -12.75
CA ILE A 295 7.13 -29.22 -13.56
C ILE A 295 7.86 -29.59 -14.85
N GLN A 296 8.16 -30.86 -15.02
CA GLN A 296 8.66 -31.41 -16.26
C GLN A 296 7.48 -31.93 -17.09
N PHE A 297 7.48 -31.61 -18.40
CA PHE A 297 6.53 -32.12 -19.38
C PHE A 297 7.12 -33.35 -20.10
N PRO A 298 6.83 -34.58 -19.63
CA PRO A 298 7.44 -35.79 -20.16
C PRO A 298 6.83 -36.20 -21.52
N TYR A 299 7.51 -37.12 -22.20
CA TYR A 299 6.92 -37.86 -23.32
C TYR A 299 5.66 -38.62 -22.88
N GLN A 300 4.49 -38.10 -23.24
CA GLN A 300 3.19 -38.59 -22.77
C GLN A 300 2.97 -40.10 -23.01
N LYS A 301 3.33 -40.60 -24.20
CA LYS A 301 3.20 -42.03 -24.53
C LYS A 301 4.07 -42.93 -23.64
N LYS A 302 5.25 -42.46 -23.24
CA LYS A 302 6.20 -43.22 -22.41
C LYS A 302 5.68 -43.32 -20.98
N ILE A 303 5.30 -42.19 -20.39
CA ILE A 303 4.82 -42.14 -19.00
C ILE A 303 3.47 -42.85 -18.83
N GLN A 304 2.55 -42.74 -19.81
CA GLN A 304 1.28 -43.47 -19.78
C GLN A 304 1.48 -44.99 -19.85
N LYS A 305 2.44 -45.48 -20.65
CA LYS A 305 2.75 -46.91 -20.72
C LYS A 305 3.32 -47.43 -19.41
N GLU A 306 4.21 -46.67 -18.78
CA GLU A 306 4.78 -46.97 -17.47
C GLU A 306 3.68 -47.03 -16.39
N TYR A 307 2.83 -46.00 -16.38
CA TYR A 307 1.67 -45.90 -15.49
C TYR A 307 0.71 -47.10 -15.63
N LEU A 308 0.30 -47.45 -16.85
CA LEU A 308 -0.60 -48.58 -17.11
C LEU A 308 0.00 -49.91 -16.64
N ARG A 309 1.32 -50.08 -16.77
CA ARG A 309 2.04 -51.26 -16.28
C ARG A 309 1.95 -51.36 -14.76
N TYR A 310 2.23 -50.28 -14.03
CA TYR A 310 2.16 -50.28 -12.56
C TYR A 310 0.73 -50.48 -12.06
N LYS A 311 -0.25 -49.81 -12.65
CA LYS A 311 -1.67 -50.02 -12.34
C LYS A 311 -2.08 -51.49 -12.48
N ALA A 312 -1.74 -52.13 -13.60
CA ALA A 312 -2.10 -53.54 -13.83
C ALA A 312 -1.47 -54.49 -12.80
N ILE A 313 -0.26 -54.18 -12.31
CA ILE A 313 0.39 -54.95 -11.24
C ILE A 313 -0.36 -54.74 -9.93
N THR A 314 -0.66 -53.50 -9.55
CA THR A 314 -1.34 -53.16 -8.30
C THR A 314 -2.77 -53.73 -8.26
N ASP A 315 -3.55 -53.60 -9.33
CA ASP A 315 -4.93 -54.13 -9.43
C ASP A 315 -4.98 -55.66 -9.30
N ASN A 316 -4.02 -56.37 -9.89
CA ASN A 316 -3.93 -57.83 -9.74
C ASN A 316 -3.55 -58.25 -8.31
N GLN A 317 -2.72 -57.47 -7.62
CA GLN A 317 -2.28 -57.75 -6.25
C GLN A 317 -3.34 -57.36 -5.20
N SER A 318 -4.06 -56.26 -5.41
CA SER A 318 -5.11 -55.76 -4.51
C SER A 318 -6.31 -56.70 -4.46
N LYS A 319 -6.60 -57.45 -5.53
CA LYS A 319 -7.67 -58.45 -5.57
C LYS A 319 -7.41 -59.70 -4.72
N ILE A 320 -6.19 -59.90 -4.19
CA ILE A 320 -5.82 -61.09 -3.42
C ILE A 320 -6.03 -60.80 -1.91
N PRO A 321 -7.02 -61.40 -1.23
CA PRO A 321 -7.38 -61.04 0.14
C PRO A 321 -6.27 -61.25 1.17
N ILE A 322 -5.44 -62.29 0.98
CA ILE A 322 -4.32 -62.54 1.90
C ILE A 322 -3.21 -61.50 1.75
N VAL A 323 -2.98 -60.98 0.54
CA VAL A 323 -1.99 -59.93 0.30
C VAL A 323 -2.45 -58.62 0.93
N LEU A 324 -3.71 -58.24 0.77
CA LEU A 324 -4.27 -57.05 1.44
C LEU A 324 -4.22 -57.13 2.96
N LYS A 325 -4.39 -58.32 3.55
CA LYS A 325 -4.28 -58.51 5.01
C LYS A 325 -2.87 -58.16 5.52
N TYR A 326 -1.82 -58.45 4.75
CA TYR A 326 -0.43 -58.17 5.14
C TYR A 326 0.11 -56.84 4.59
N LEU A 327 -0.49 -56.30 3.52
CA LEU A 327 -0.09 -55.06 2.83
C LEU A 327 -1.32 -54.19 2.52
N PRO A 328 -1.93 -53.54 3.53
CA PRO A 328 -3.12 -52.71 3.35
C PRO A 328 -2.90 -51.51 2.43
N ARG A 329 -1.65 -50.99 2.34
CA ARG A 329 -1.26 -49.87 1.45
C ARG A 329 -1.57 -50.13 -0.02
N LEU A 330 -1.66 -51.40 -0.45
CA LEU A 330 -2.03 -51.74 -1.83
C LEU A 330 -3.47 -51.33 -2.17
N ALA A 331 -4.38 -51.32 -1.20
CA ALA A 331 -5.75 -50.83 -1.41
C ALA A 331 -5.76 -49.30 -1.64
N ASP A 332 -4.97 -48.55 -0.88
CA ASP A 332 -4.83 -47.10 -1.07
C ASP A 332 -4.21 -46.78 -2.44
N MET A 333 -3.16 -47.50 -2.83
CA MET A 333 -2.54 -47.36 -4.14
C MET A 333 -3.54 -47.65 -5.28
N ASP A 334 -4.36 -48.68 -5.15
CA ASP A 334 -5.39 -49.01 -6.15
C ASP A 334 -6.45 -47.91 -6.29
N LYS A 335 -6.83 -47.29 -5.17
CA LYS A 335 -7.72 -46.13 -5.13
C LYS A 335 -7.10 -44.94 -5.86
N ASP A 336 -5.82 -44.65 -5.62
CA ASP A 336 -5.10 -43.55 -6.27
C ASP A 336 -4.97 -43.77 -7.79
N TYR A 337 -4.60 -44.99 -8.21
CA TYR A 337 -4.58 -45.36 -9.63
C TYR A 337 -5.97 -45.29 -10.28
N SER A 338 -7.01 -45.63 -9.55
CA SER A 338 -8.39 -45.50 -10.05
C SER A 338 -8.78 -44.03 -10.24
N ALA A 339 -8.41 -43.15 -9.30
CA ALA A 339 -8.65 -41.70 -9.41
C ALA A 339 -7.89 -41.09 -10.60
N LEU A 340 -6.58 -41.37 -10.73
CA LEU A 340 -5.76 -40.92 -11.85
C LEU A 340 -6.30 -41.40 -13.20
N THR A 341 -6.86 -42.62 -13.28
CA THR A 341 -7.45 -43.14 -14.52
C THR A 341 -8.66 -42.33 -14.97
N ARG A 342 -9.54 -41.94 -14.02
CA ARG A 342 -10.71 -41.11 -14.35
C ARG A 342 -10.29 -39.78 -14.94
N GLU A 343 -9.28 -39.14 -14.36
CA GLU A 343 -8.77 -37.87 -14.90
C GLU A 343 -8.12 -38.04 -16.29
N LEU A 344 -7.46 -39.17 -16.55
CA LEU A 344 -6.92 -39.49 -17.88
C LEU A 344 -8.02 -39.70 -18.93
N GLU A 345 -9.16 -40.30 -18.55
CA GLU A 345 -10.35 -40.40 -19.40
C GLU A 345 -10.90 -39.01 -19.74
N ASP A 346 -10.81 -38.06 -18.81
CA ASP A 346 -11.11 -36.63 -19.01
C ASP A 346 -10.02 -35.85 -19.76
N LYS A 347 -9.10 -36.57 -20.44
CA LYS A 347 -8.00 -36.02 -21.24
C LYS A 347 -7.01 -35.18 -20.41
N ALA A 348 -6.78 -35.50 -19.14
CA ALA A 348 -5.68 -34.94 -18.37
C ALA A 348 -4.32 -35.37 -18.96
N LYS A 349 -3.29 -34.55 -18.72
CA LYS A 349 -1.89 -34.88 -19.06
C LYS A 349 -1.15 -35.29 -17.78
N LEU A 350 -0.24 -36.27 -17.91
CA LEU A 350 0.66 -36.64 -16.82
C LEU A 350 1.90 -35.76 -16.84
N LEU A 351 2.28 -35.27 -15.67
CA LEU A 351 3.42 -34.39 -15.43
C LEU A 351 4.33 -35.04 -14.39
N ARG A 352 5.60 -34.67 -14.42
CA ARG A 352 6.54 -34.97 -13.32
C ARG A 352 6.80 -33.69 -12.56
N THR A 353 6.63 -33.71 -11.25
CA THR A 353 6.67 -32.48 -10.45
C THR A 353 7.39 -32.70 -9.14
N TYR A 354 8.05 -31.67 -8.64
CA TYR A 354 8.52 -31.63 -7.26
C TYR A 354 8.39 -30.23 -6.67
N MET A 355 8.32 -30.16 -5.34
CA MET A 355 8.29 -28.90 -4.61
C MET A 355 9.45 -28.84 -3.62
N THR A 356 10.18 -27.74 -3.67
CA THR A 356 11.36 -27.48 -2.83
C THR A 356 11.21 -26.13 -2.14
N PHE A 357 11.85 -25.98 -0.99
CA PHE A 357 11.83 -24.78 -0.18
C PHE A 357 13.28 -24.38 0.12
N ILE A 358 13.62 -23.14 -0.17
CA ILE A 358 14.92 -22.58 0.16
C ILE A 358 14.70 -21.49 1.19
N VAL A 359 15.40 -21.57 2.30
CA VAL A 359 15.45 -20.52 3.33
C VAL A 359 16.85 -19.93 3.35
N MET A 360 16.91 -18.61 3.51
CA MET A 360 18.14 -17.84 3.43
C MET A 360 18.32 -16.98 4.67
N ASP A 361 19.53 -16.90 5.20
CA ASP A 361 19.86 -15.94 6.25
C ASP A 361 21.33 -15.53 6.14
N ASN A 362 21.74 -14.52 6.91
CA ASN A 362 23.07 -13.93 6.82
C ASN A 362 24.12 -14.72 7.61
N THR A 363 23.69 -15.61 8.52
CA THR A 363 24.58 -16.48 9.31
C THR A 363 24.12 -17.92 9.29
N LEU A 364 25.08 -18.84 9.46
CA LEU A 364 24.83 -20.28 9.46
C LEU A 364 23.85 -20.71 10.57
N ASP A 365 24.00 -20.15 11.77
CA ASP A 365 23.14 -20.49 12.91
C ASP A 365 21.69 -20.03 12.69
N ARG A 366 21.51 -18.80 12.17
CA ARG A 366 20.17 -18.27 11.90
C ARG A 366 19.46 -19.04 10.80
N VAL A 367 20.14 -19.39 9.70
CA VAL A 367 19.50 -20.16 8.62
C VAL A 367 19.11 -21.57 9.09
N LYS A 368 19.90 -22.20 9.98
CA LYS A 368 19.56 -23.50 10.59
C LYS A 368 18.36 -23.41 11.51
N VAL A 369 18.26 -22.34 12.31
CA VAL A 369 17.07 -22.07 13.16
C VAL A 369 15.84 -21.83 12.29
N ALA A 370 15.97 -21.03 11.23
CA ALA A 370 14.89 -20.72 10.30
C ALA A 370 14.37 -21.98 9.58
N ALA A 371 15.27 -22.85 9.10
CA ALA A 371 14.90 -24.13 8.49
C ALA A 371 14.15 -25.05 9.47
N LYS A 372 14.62 -25.18 10.72
CA LYS A 372 13.93 -25.97 11.77
C LYS A 372 12.54 -25.40 12.09
N SER A 373 12.42 -24.08 12.18
CA SER A 373 11.15 -23.40 12.43
C SER A 373 10.14 -23.69 11.31
N LEU A 374 10.59 -23.61 10.05
CA LEU A 374 9.77 -23.92 8.88
C LEU A 374 9.32 -25.39 8.87
N ILE A 375 10.21 -26.36 9.15
CA ILE A 375 9.84 -27.77 9.26
C ILE A 375 8.79 -27.99 10.34
N SER A 376 8.93 -27.34 11.50
CA SER A 376 7.94 -27.40 12.58
C SER A 376 6.59 -26.82 12.14
N TYR A 377 6.61 -25.67 11.47
CA TYR A 377 5.41 -25.00 10.97
C TYR A 377 4.65 -25.86 9.96
N TYR A 378 5.35 -26.52 9.04
CA TYR A 378 4.71 -27.41 8.05
C TYR A 378 4.19 -28.72 8.66
N SER A 379 4.87 -29.22 9.68
CA SER A 379 4.43 -30.42 10.41
C SER A 379 3.07 -30.18 11.10
N GLU A 380 2.82 -28.98 11.63
CA GLU A 380 1.51 -28.58 12.18
C GLU A 380 0.39 -28.62 11.12
N LYS A 381 0.74 -28.35 9.86
CA LYS A 381 -0.16 -28.41 8.69
C LYS A 381 -0.22 -29.80 8.05
N LYS A 382 0.33 -30.84 8.70
CA LYS A 382 0.40 -32.23 8.22
C LYS A 382 1.19 -32.42 6.92
N ILE A 383 2.10 -31.49 6.62
CA ILE A 383 3.03 -31.58 5.49
C ILE A 383 4.39 -32.03 6.01
N THR A 384 5.01 -32.98 5.32
CA THR A 384 6.35 -33.46 5.67
C THR A 384 7.37 -32.84 4.72
N VAL A 385 8.27 -32.03 5.31
CA VAL A 385 9.43 -31.44 4.64
C VAL A 385 10.68 -31.90 5.37
N VAL A 386 11.71 -32.23 4.61
CA VAL A 386 12.98 -32.77 5.10
C VAL A 386 14.13 -31.94 4.58
N ASP A 387 15.16 -31.81 5.41
CA ASP A 387 16.41 -31.13 5.08
C ASP A 387 17.25 -31.96 4.12
N ASP A 388 17.74 -31.32 3.05
CA ASP A 388 18.56 -31.99 2.05
C ASP A 388 20.05 -31.88 2.38
N SER A 389 20.72 -33.03 2.44
CA SER A 389 22.16 -33.12 2.60
C SER A 389 22.83 -33.46 1.26
N TYR A 390 24.02 -32.90 1.01
CA TYR A 390 24.86 -33.03 -0.17
C TYR A 390 24.30 -32.47 -1.48
N ILE A 391 22.98 -32.33 -1.62
CA ILE A 391 22.32 -31.78 -2.82
C ILE A 391 21.89 -30.31 -2.67
N CYS A 392 22.24 -29.66 -1.55
CA CYS A 392 21.83 -28.27 -1.28
C CYS A 392 22.29 -27.30 -2.38
N PHE A 393 23.53 -27.42 -2.84
CA PHE A 393 24.04 -26.61 -3.95
C PHE A 393 23.22 -26.80 -5.24
N SER A 394 23.03 -28.06 -5.68
CA SER A 394 22.25 -28.38 -6.88
C SER A 394 20.80 -27.91 -6.74
N GLY A 395 20.19 -28.06 -5.57
CA GLY A 395 18.85 -27.57 -5.27
C GLY A 395 18.73 -26.06 -5.41
N VAL A 396 19.68 -25.29 -4.85
CA VAL A 396 19.70 -23.82 -4.99
C VAL A 396 19.93 -23.41 -6.44
N MET A 397 20.86 -24.03 -7.16
CA MET A 397 21.09 -23.71 -8.58
C MET A 397 19.86 -24.02 -9.43
N SER A 398 19.20 -25.16 -9.21
CA SER A 398 17.97 -25.53 -9.92
C SER A 398 16.79 -24.58 -9.64
N ALA A 399 16.83 -23.83 -8.53
CA ALA A 399 15.82 -22.85 -8.20
C ALA A 399 16.07 -21.46 -8.83
N LEU A 400 17.26 -21.21 -9.38
CA LEU A 400 17.53 -19.97 -10.10
C LEU A 400 16.78 -19.94 -11.45
N PRO A 401 16.34 -18.76 -11.93
CA PRO A 401 15.61 -18.65 -13.19
C PRO A 401 16.36 -19.29 -14.36
N LEU A 402 15.70 -20.20 -15.10
CA LEU A 402 16.23 -20.92 -16.27
C LEU A 402 17.38 -21.90 -16.01
N CYS A 403 17.68 -22.20 -14.75
CA CYS A 403 18.82 -23.04 -14.38
C CYS A 403 18.47 -24.52 -14.13
N ASN A 404 17.18 -24.88 -14.14
CA ASN A 404 16.76 -26.29 -13.99
C ASN A 404 16.77 -27.02 -15.33
N ASP A 405 17.65 -28.01 -15.49
CA ASP A 405 17.76 -28.85 -16.69
C ASP A 405 17.24 -30.28 -16.45
N PRO A 406 16.90 -31.04 -17.52
CA PRO A 406 16.37 -32.41 -17.38
C PRO A 406 17.31 -33.40 -16.66
N PRO A 407 18.65 -33.38 -16.86
CA PRO A 407 19.58 -34.11 -15.99
C PRO A 407 19.43 -33.76 -14.51
N THR A 408 19.53 -32.48 -14.13
CA THR A 408 19.39 -32.04 -12.73
C THR A 408 18.04 -32.44 -12.13
N PHE A 409 16.95 -32.29 -12.89
CA PHE A 409 15.62 -32.73 -12.47
C PHE A 409 15.58 -34.23 -12.10
N ARG A 410 16.29 -35.08 -12.85
CA ARG A 410 16.38 -36.52 -12.57
C ARG A 410 17.31 -36.82 -11.41
N ASP A 411 18.46 -36.17 -11.37
CA ASP A 411 19.50 -36.42 -10.36
C ASP A 411 19.09 -35.96 -8.96
N MET A 412 18.20 -34.96 -8.87
CA MET A 412 17.56 -34.56 -7.61
C MET A 412 16.73 -35.70 -6.99
N ASP A 413 16.18 -36.61 -7.79
CA ASP A 413 15.33 -37.73 -7.35
C ASP A 413 14.22 -37.28 -6.37
N ARG A 414 13.52 -36.20 -6.73
CA ARG A 414 12.38 -35.65 -5.97
C ARG A 414 11.08 -35.65 -6.77
N GLY A 415 11.11 -36.06 -8.04
CA GLY A 415 10.00 -35.95 -8.96
C GLY A 415 8.92 -37.00 -8.73
N ASP A 416 7.70 -36.56 -8.43
CA ASP A 416 6.50 -37.39 -8.39
C ASP A 416 5.67 -37.22 -9.67
N VAL A 417 4.85 -38.23 -9.99
CA VAL A 417 3.95 -38.18 -11.15
C VAL A 417 2.55 -37.78 -10.70
N MET A 418 2.00 -36.75 -11.33
CA MET A 418 0.62 -36.30 -11.11
C MET A 418 -0.03 -35.77 -12.38
N THR A 419 -1.33 -35.52 -12.35
CA THR A 419 -2.05 -34.88 -13.45
C THR A 419 -1.85 -33.37 -13.44
N ASN A 420 -2.16 -32.72 -14.57
CA ASN A 420 -2.22 -31.27 -14.65
C ASN A 420 -3.23 -30.65 -13.66
N THR A 421 -4.30 -31.37 -13.30
CA THR A 421 -5.28 -30.94 -12.28
C THR A 421 -4.66 -30.94 -10.88
N GLY A 422 -3.96 -32.02 -10.49
CA GLY A 422 -3.24 -32.09 -9.21
C GLY A 422 -2.16 -31.02 -9.12
N ALA A 423 -1.37 -30.84 -10.19
CA ALA A 423 -0.33 -29.82 -10.25
C ALA A 423 -0.89 -28.40 -10.07
N ALA A 424 -2.07 -28.10 -10.62
CA ALA A 424 -2.71 -26.79 -10.48
C ALA A 424 -2.98 -26.42 -9.01
N HIS A 425 -3.31 -27.40 -8.15
CA HIS A 425 -3.55 -27.16 -6.71
C HIS A 425 -2.27 -26.86 -5.93
N LEU A 426 -1.11 -27.27 -6.45
CA LEU A 426 0.20 -27.08 -5.83
C LEU A 426 0.94 -25.83 -6.33
N ALA A 427 0.40 -25.14 -7.35
CA ALA A 427 1.05 -23.96 -7.91
C ALA A 427 1.11 -22.81 -6.88
N PRO A 428 2.29 -22.28 -6.52
CA PRO A 428 2.45 -21.24 -5.49
C PRO A 428 2.16 -19.84 -6.04
N ILE A 429 0.96 -19.62 -6.61
CA ILE A 429 0.63 -18.38 -7.33
C ILE A 429 0.07 -17.25 -6.45
N PHE A 430 -0.27 -17.56 -5.21
CA PHE A 430 -0.92 -16.61 -4.29
C PHE A 430 0.11 -15.92 -3.39
N GLY A 431 -0.15 -14.65 -3.09
CA GLY A 431 0.71 -13.84 -2.25
C GLY A 431 0.04 -12.52 -1.85
N PRO A 432 0.71 -11.68 -1.06
CA PRO A 432 0.13 -10.43 -0.58
C PRO A 432 -0.10 -9.42 -1.71
N TRP A 433 -1.15 -8.59 -1.57
CA TRP A 433 -1.40 -7.47 -2.48
C TRP A 433 -0.33 -6.39 -2.33
N LYS A 434 0.18 -5.85 -3.45
CA LYS A 434 1.24 -4.82 -3.43
C LYS A 434 0.74 -3.38 -3.48
N GLY A 435 -0.53 -3.17 -3.82
CA GLY A 435 -1.12 -1.85 -4.01
C GLY A 435 -1.79 -1.67 -5.38
N ASN A 436 -2.32 -0.48 -5.63
CA ASN A 436 -3.14 -0.16 -6.81
C ASN A 436 -2.45 0.70 -7.88
N THR A 437 -1.24 1.21 -7.62
CA THR A 437 -0.60 2.19 -8.52
C THR A 437 0.92 2.04 -8.60
N GLN A 438 1.48 2.58 -9.68
CA GLN A 438 2.93 2.75 -9.85
C GLN A 438 3.47 4.05 -9.23
N ASN A 439 2.60 4.97 -8.80
CA ASN A 439 2.97 6.24 -8.16
C ASN A 439 2.23 6.40 -6.82
N PRO A 440 2.56 5.55 -5.84
CA PRO A 440 1.81 5.47 -4.59
C PRO A 440 2.08 6.65 -3.67
N VAL A 441 1.20 6.84 -2.69
CA VAL A 441 1.29 7.92 -1.69
C VAL A 441 1.42 7.35 -0.28
N ILE A 442 0.64 6.32 0.07
CA ILE A 442 0.55 5.79 1.43
C ILE A 442 1.26 4.43 1.53
N PRO A 443 2.30 4.31 2.39
CA PRO A 443 2.97 3.04 2.69
C PRO A 443 2.28 2.28 3.82
N PHE A 444 2.12 0.97 3.65
CA PHE A 444 1.74 0.01 4.68
C PHE A 444 2.57 -1.28 4.55
N VAL A 445 2.48 -2.17 5.54
CA VAL A 445 3.16 -3.48 5.49
C VAL A 445 2.19 -4.61 5.80
N THR A 446 2.20 -5.73 5.08
CA THR A 446 1.33 -6.87 5.42
C THR A 446 1.83 -7.67 6.62
N ARG A 447 1.03 -8.65 7.09
CA ARG A 447 1.42 -9.58 8.18
C ARG A 447 2.63 -10.47 7.83
N GLU A 448 2.96 -10.57 6.55
CA GLU A 448 4.06 -11.35 5.98
C GLU A 448 5.27 -10.47 5.62
N GLY A 449 5.19 -9.16 5.82
CA GLY A 449 6.28 -8.22 5.58
C GLY A 449 6.30 -7.64 4.17
N GLN A 450 5.26 -7.83 3.36
CA GLN A 450 5.17 -7.19 2.04
C GLN A 450 4.91 -5.69 2.19
N LEU A 451 5.71 -4.87 1.52
CA LEU A 451 5.42 -3.45 1.36
C LEU A 451 4.19 -3.25 0.46
N VAL A 452 3.12 -2.66 1.01
CA VAL A 452 1.89 -2.31 0.29
C VAL A 452 1.85 -0.80 0.12
N MET A 453 1.67 -0.35 -1.11
CA MET A 453 1.80 1.05 -1.45
C MET A 453 0.57 1.51 -2.26
N ILE A 454 -0.25 2.39 -1.68
CA ILE A 454 -1.55 2.77 -2.27
C ILE A 454 -1.66 4.26 -2.55
N ASP A 455 -2.58 4.62 -3.44
CA ASP A 455 -3.08 5.98 -3.64
C ASP A 455 -4.61 5.92 -3.80
N ILE A 456 -5.37 6.58 -2.92
CA ILE A 456 -6.84 6.50 -2.94
C ILE A 456 -7.45 7.19 -4.17
N PHE A 457 -6.68 8.07 -4.83
CA PHE A 457 -7.08 8.76 -6.06
C PHE A 457 -6.88 7.89 -7.32
N GLU A 458 -6.14 6.78 -7.22
CA GLU A 458 -5.87 5.89 -8.36
C GLU A 458 -6.94 4.80 -8.46
N THR A 459 -8.11 5.17 -8.97
CA THR A 459 -9.23 4.24 -9.21
C THR A 459 -10.17 4.75 -10.30
N SER A 460 -10.81 3.82 -11.01
CA SER A 460 -11.90 4.14 -11.95
C SER A 460 -13.26 4.37 -11.27
N ALA A 461 -13.35 4.27 -9.94
CA ALA A 461 -14.55 4.55 -9.14
C ALA A 461 -14.45 5.91 -8.41
N SER A 462 -15.05 6.08 -7.23
CA SER A 462 -14.88 7.29 -6.41
C SER A 462 -13.56 7.26 -5.61
N TYR A 463 -13.09 8.39 -5.08
CA TYR A 463 -11.86 8.44 -4.24
C TYR A 463 -12.17 8.29 -2.74
N ASN A 464 -13.46 8.20 -2.39
CA ASN A 464 -13.90 8.29 -1.01
C ASN A 464 -13.58 7.03 -0.20
N VAL A 465 -13.39 7.24 1.11
CA VAL A 465 -13.01 6.22 2.09
C VAL A 465 -14.01 6.21 3.25
N CYS A 466 -14.45 5.02 3.63
CA CYS A 466 -15.13 4.78 4.90
C CYS A 466 -14.17 4.09 5.88
N VAL A 467 -14.05 4.62 7.09
CA VAL A 467 -13.20 4.07 8.15
C VAL A 467 -14.06 3.69 9.35
N GLY A 468 -13.95 2.44 9.80
CA GLY A 468 -14.59 1.97 11.04
C GLY A 468 -13.54 1.50 12.04
N ALA A 469 -13.49 2.12 13.21
CA ALA A 469 -12.45 1.85 14.20
C ALA A 469 -12.92 2.07 15.63
N THR A 470 -12.96 1.00 16.45
CA THR A 470 -13.34 1.13 17.86
C THR A 470 -12.36 2.02 18.64
N SER A 471 -12.80 2.57 19.78
CA SER A 471 -11.94 3.39 20.63
C SER A 471 -10.64 2.65 21.01
N GLY A 472 -9.50 3.31 20.83
CA GLY A 472 -8.18 2.73 21.07
C GLY A 472 -7.65 1.82 19.95
N ALA A 473 -8.33 1.67 18.81
CA ALA A 473 -7.82 0.95 17.64
C ALA A 473 -6.67 1.69 16.90
N GLY A 474 -6.42 2.96 17.23
CA GLY A 474 -5.44 3.81 16.54
C GLY A 474 -6.03 4.61 15.37
N LYS A 475 -7.33 4.94 15.45
CA LYS A 475 -8.09 5.68 14.41
C LYS A 475 -7.44 7.01 14.03
N SER A 476 -7.29 7.92 15.00
CA SER A 476 -6.69 9.25 14.77
C SER A 476 -5.25 9.14 14.28
N PHE A 477 -4.52 8.11 14.73
CA PHE A 477 -3.16 7.85 14.29
C PHE A 477 -3.09 7.43 12.81
N ALA A 478 -3.97 6.53 12.38
CA ALA A 478 -4.09 6.14 10.98
C ALA A 478 -4.55 7.33 10.10
N ALA A 479 -5.50 8.13 10.57
CA ALA A 479 -5.94 9.33 9.86
C ALA A 479 -4.81 10.37 9.71
N ASN A 480 -4.08 10.66 10.79
CA ASN A 480 -2.90 11.54 10.78
C ASN A 480 -1.84 11.06 9.79
N ASN A 481 -1.57 9.75 9.74
CA ASN A 481 -0.62 9.18 8.80
C ASN A 481 -1.07 9.39 7.34
N ILE A 482 -2.35 9.22 7.04
CA ILE A 482 -2.92 9.48 5.71
C ILE A 482 -2.79 10.95 5.33
N ILE A 483 -3.21 11.87 6.23
CA ILE A 483 -3.13 13.32 6.03
C ILE A 483 -1.69 13.73 5.68
N LEU A 484 -0.75 13.30 6.52
CA LEU A 484 0.66 13.65 6.38
C LEU A 484 1.25 13.16 5.06
N ASN A 485 0.94 11.92 4.66
CA ASN A 485 1.40 11.39 3.39
C ASN A 485 0.86 12.18 2.20
N TYR A 486 -0.39 12.69 2.26
CA TYR A 486 -0.95 13.54 1.20
C TYR A 486 -0.40 14.96 1.20
N LEU A 487 -0.25 15.59 2.36
CA LEU A 487 0.36 16.93 2.47
C LEU A 487 1.77 16.96 1.87
N CYS A 488 2.57 15.92 2.13
CA CYS A 488 3.92 15.78 1.58
C CYS A 488 3.95 15.32 0.10
N SER A 489 2.79 15.16 -0.57
CA SER A 489 2.70 14.64 -1.94
C SER A 489 1.97 15.60 -2.88
N GLY A 490 2.38 15.63 -4.15
CA GLY A 490 1.78 16.46 -5.19
C GLY A 490 1.14 15.68 -6.35
N GLU A 491 0.46 16.41 -7.23
CA GLU A 491 -0.12 15.87 -8.47
C GLU A 491 0.93 15.68 -9.58
N HIS A 492 2.06 16.39 -9.54
CA HIS A 492 3.13 16.18 -10.50
C HIS A 492 3.91 14.90 -10.16
N ILE A 493 4.36 14.21 -11.22
CA ILE A 493 5.12 12.97 -11.11
C ILE A 493 6.55 13.23 -11.56
N ASN A 494 7.49 13.16 -10.63
CA ASN A 494 8.91 13.31 -10.94
C ASN A 494 9.43 12.11 -11.77
N PRO A 495 10.54 12.28 -12.49
CA PRO A 495 11.24 11.16 -13.12
C PRO A 495 11.60 10.07 -12.09
N LEU A 496 11.71 8.83 -12.57
CA LEU A 496 12.10 7.72 -11.71
C LEU A 496 13.62 7.75 -11.52
N TYR A 497 14.06 8.14 -10.33
CA TYR A 497 15.45 8.06 -9.88
C TYR A 497 15.57 7.02 -8.76
N HIS A 498 16.79 6.58 -8.49
CA HIS A 498 17.03 5.74 -7.32
C HIS A 498 16.74 6.52 -6.04
N PHE A 499 16.21 5.84 -5.03
CA PHE A 499 15.78 6.52 -3.81
C PHE A 499 16.93 7.15 -3.02
N ASP A 500 18.15 6.58 -3.09
CA ASP A 500 19.33 7.16 -2.43
C ASP A 500 19.77 8.50 -3.05
N ASP A 501 19.68 8.65 -4.37
CA ASP A 501 20.01 9.90 -5.05
C ASP A 501 19.07 11.03 -4.61
N ILE A 502 17.78 10.69 -4.48
CA ILE A 502 16.74 11.62 -4.05
C ILE A 502 16.87 11.92 -2.56
N ARG A 503 17.20 10.92 -1.74
CA ARG A 503 17.49 11.09 -0.32
C ARG A 503 18.55 12.16 -0.10
N GLU A 504 19.68 12.08 -0.80
CA GLU A 504 20.77 13.06 -0.68
C GLU A 504 20.32 14.46 -1.12
N GLN A 505 19.50 14.57 -2.18
CA GLN A 505 18.96 15.85 -2.63
C GLN A 505 18.00 16.47 -1.62
N LEU A 506 17.12 15.68 -1.00
CA LEU A 506 16.18 16.14 0.02
C LEU A 506 16.89 16.55 1.31
N THR A 507 17.87 15.76 1.79
CA THR A 507 18.63 16.10 3.00
C THR A 507 19.41 17.40 2.86
N ASN A 508 19.91 17.71 1.66
CA ASN A 508 20.69 18.92 1.40
C ASN A 508 19.83 20.13 0.98
N ASP A 509 18.49 20.00 0.98
CA ASP A 509 17.55 21.01 0.44
C ASP A 509 17.89 21.47 -0.99
N LYS A 510 18.42 20.53 -1.80
CA LYS A 510 18.83 20.76 -3.20
C LYS A 510 17.80 20.26 -4.20
N PHE A 511 16.67 19.73 -3.74
CA PHE A 511 15.65 19.18 -4.62
C PHE A 511 14.95 20.30 -5.40
N SER A 512 15.28 20.37 -6.69
CA SER A 512 14.74 21.41 -7.57
C SER A 512 13.24 21.19 -7.80
N PRO A 513 12.42 22.26 -7.84
CA PRO A 513 10.98 22.12 -8.04
C PRO A 513 10.68 21.47 -9.41
N PRO A 514 9.56 20.73 -9.53
CA PRO A 514 9.24 20.00 -10.76
C PRO A 514 9.16 20.95 -11.97
N LEU A 515 9.69 20.51 -13.11
CA LEU A 515 9.41 21.14 -14.40
C LEU A 515 7.95 20.84 -14.75
N ASP A 516 7.19 21.85 -15.16
CA ASP A 516 5.86 21.66 -15.73
C ASP A 516 5.93 20.95 -17.10
N LEU A 517 4.77 20.57 -17.64
CA LEU A 517 4.64 19.93 -18.96
C LEU A 517 5.15 20.80 -20.13
N SER A 518 5.47 22.07 -19.88
CA SER A 518 6.02 23.02 -20.85
C SER A 518 7.53 23.26 -20.67
N GLY A 519 8.18 22.56 -19.74
CA GLY A 519 9.61 22.71 -19.45
C GLY A 519 9.96 23.98 -18.67
N LYS A 520 8.97 24.63 -18.04
CA LYS A 520 9.19 25.75 -17.10
C LYS A 520 9.17 25.23 -15.67
N PHE A 521 9.98 25.81 -14.78
CA PHE A 521 9.88 25.51 -13.35
C PHE A 521 8.46 25.80 -12.87
N ASN A 522 7.76 24.78 -12.37
CA ASN A 522 6.50 25.02 -11.71
C ASN A 522 6.81 25.57 -10.32
N ALA A 523 6.74 26.89 -10.16
CA ALA A 523 6.93 27.59 -8.90
C ALA A 523 5.76 27.37 -7.91
N SER A 524 4.70 26.68 -8.32
CA SER A 524 3.50 26.46 -7.51
C SER A 524 3.61 25.14 -6.74
N ALA A 525 3.82 25.23 -5.43
CA ALA A 525 3.70 24.11 -4.51
C ALA A 525 2.36 23.37 -4.71
N ASP A 526 2.40 22.16 -5.23
CA ASP A 526 1.24 21.37 -5.68
C ASP A 526 0.79 20.32 -4.65
N GLY A 527 1.28 20.43 -3.41
CA GLY A 527 0.88 19.61 -2.27
C GLY A 527 -0.64 19.60 -2.05
N ALA A 528 -1.15 18.51 -1.49
CA ALA A 528 -2.57 18.37 -1.20
C ALA A 528 -3.08 19.42 -0.19
N GLN A 529 -4.38 19.71 -0.25
CA GLN A 529 -5.08 20.52 0.76
C GLN A 529 -6.06 19.64 1.54
N VAL A 530 -6.10 19.81 2.86
CA VAL A 530 -6.87 18.93 3.75
C VAL A 530 -7.76 19.75 4.67
N PHE A 531 -9.04 19.38 4.73
CA PHE A 531 -10.05 19.92 5.63
C PHE A 531 -10.48 18.81 6.60
N VAL A 532 -10.41 19.06 7.89
CA VAL A 532 -10.81 18.11 8.94
C VAL A 532 -11.88 18.73 9.82
N VAL A 533 -12.96 17.99 10.03
CA VAL A 533 -13.95 18.25 11.08
C VAL A 533 -13.68 17.25 12.21
N ASP A 534 -13.28 17.77 13.36
CA ASP A 534 -12.82 17.02 14.53
C ASP A 534 -13.71 17.23 15.75
N ILE A 535 -13.75 16.21 16.60
CA ILE A 535 -14.35 16.24 17.93
C ILE A 535 -13.34 15.60 18.88
N GLY A 536 -12.78 16.40 19.79
CA GLY A 536 -11.85 15.91 20.82
C GLY A 536 -10.38 16.23 20.56
N ARG A 537 -10.08 17.20 19.70
CA ARG A 537 -8.75 17.80 19.48
C ARG A 537 -7.67 16.79 19.04
N SER A 538 -8.08 15.73 18.34
CA SER A 538 -7.19 14.67 17.84
C SER A 538 -6.17 15.17 16.82
N TYR A 539 -6.52 16.19 16.03
CA TYR A 539 -5.66 16.72 14.96
C TYR A 539 -4.96 18.04 15.34
N GLN A 540 -5.25 18.61 16.52
CA GLN A 540 -4.66 19.88 16.97
C GLN A 540 -3.14 19.85 16.92
N GLY A 541 -2.55 18.79 17.48
CA GLY A 541 -1.09 18.69 17.56
C GLY A 541 -0.42 18.51 16.20
N LEU A 542 -1.11 17.96 15.19
CA LEU A 542 -0.61 17.91 13.80
C LEU A 542 -0.79 19.25 13.09
N ALA A 543 -1.84 20.02 13.40
CA ALA A 543 -2.04 21.34 12.80
C ALA A 543 -0.98 22.33 13.26
N GLU A 544 -0.75 22.45 14.58
CA GLU A 544 0.24 23.37 15.19
C GLU A 544 1.70 23.17 14.74
N GLN A 545 1.94 22.16 13.92
CA GLN A 545 3.22 21.75 13.40
C GLN A 545 3.55 22.31 12.01
N PHE A 546 2.56 22.88 11.31
CA PHE A 546 2.71 23.49 9.99
C PHE A 546 2.35 24.97 10.08
N GLU A 547 3.15 25.82 9.44
CA GLU A 547 2.90 27.27 9.36
C GLU A 547 1.68 27.57 8.47
N ASP A 548 1.54 26.86 7.35
CA ASP A 548 0.40 26.90 6.44
C ASP A 548 -0.72 25.95 6.92
N SER A 549 -1.13 26.15 8.16
CA SER A 549 -2.28 25.45 8.77
C SER A 549 -3.14 26.40 9.58
N GLN A 550 -4.41 26.02 9.77
CA GLN A 550 -5.35 26.77 10.60
C GLN A 550 -6.15 25.82 11.49
N PHE A 551 -5.92 25.93 12.80
CA PHE A 551 -6.72 25.25 13.82
C PHE A 551 -7.78 26.21 14.37
N ILE A 552 -9.05 25.85 14.19
CA ILE A 552 -10.21 26.69 14.49
C ILE A 552 -10.92 26.09 15.70
N ASP A 553 -10.81 26.76 16.85
CA ASP A 553 -11.45 26.38 18.11
C ASP A 553 -12.39 27.44 18.68
N PHE A 554 -13.19 27.04 19.66
CA PHE A 554 -14.26 27.85 20.25
C PHE A 554 -14.03 28.17 21.73
N GLY A 555 -12.75 28.32 22.10
CA GLY A 555 -12.31 28.58 23.46
C GLY A 555 -12.69 29.98 23.96
N VAL A 556 -12.16 30.39 25.12
CA VAL A 556 -12.56 31.64 25.79
C VAL A 556 -12.30 32.89 24.94
N ASP A 557 -11.24 32.91 24.15
CA ASP A 557 -10.85 34.03 23.28
C ASP A 557 -10.94 33.66 21.80
N ALA A 558 -11.68 34.45 21.02
CA ALA A 558 -11.78 34.27 19.57
C ALA A 558 -10.55 34.85 18.86
N LYS A 559 -9.86 34.01 18.07
CA LYS A 559 -8.70 34.43 17.25
C LYS A 559 -9.08 34.87 15.84
N PHE A 560 -10.16 34.30 15.30
CA PHE A 560 -10.63 34.52 13.95
C PHE A 560 -12.11 34.90 13.94
N SER A 561 -12.52 35.60 12.89
CA SER A 561 -13.90 35.90 12.58
C SER A 561 -14.47 34.91 11.56
N LEU A 562 -15.69 34.44 11.82
CA LEU A 562 -16.52 33.67 10.91
C LEU A 562 -17.45 34.55 10.07
N ASN A 563 -17.15 35.85 9.95
CA ASN A 563 -18.01 36.78 9.23
C ASN A 563 -18.26 36.28 7.78
N PRO A 564 -19.51 35.92 7.41
CA PRO A 564 -19.83 35.40 6.08
C PRO A 564 -19.40 36.35 4.96
N PHE A 565 -19.46 37.66 5.22
CA PHE A 565 -19.24 38.68 4.21
C PHE A 565 -17.75 38.90 3.88
N ALA A 566 -16.82 38.32 4.64
CA ALA A 566 -15.39 38.52 4.44
C ALA A 566 -14.93 38.17 3.01
N PHE A 567 -15.50 37.11 2.43
CA PHE A 567 -15.17 36.62 1.08
C PHE A 567 -15.64 37.52 -0.07
N MET A 568 -16.52 38.48 0.24
CA MET A 568 -17.08 39.40 -0.76
C MET A 568 -16.33 40.75 -0.79
N VAL A 569 -15.26 40.89 0.01
CA VAL A 569 -14.50 42.13 0.15
C VAL A 569 -13.12 41.98 -0.48
N LYS A 570 -12.80 42.87 -1.44
CA LYS A 570 -11.51 42.92 -2.15
C LYS A 570 -10.29 42.92 -1.21
N LYS A 571 -10.38 43.60 -0.06
CA LYS A 571 -9.29 43.78 0.92
C LYS A 571 -8.74 42.46 1.51
N TYR A 572 -9.52 41.38 1.46
CA TYR A 572 -9.15 40.07 2.01
C TYR A 572 -8.91 39.00 0.92
N THR A 573 -8.96 39.39 -0.35
CA THR A 573 -8.66 38.51 -1.48
C THR A 573 -7.40 39.05 -2.15
N ASP A 574 -6.31 38.27 -2.15
CA ASP A 574 -5.02 38.61 -2.79
C ASP A 574 -5.11 38.60 -4.33
N ASP A 575 -6.23 39.05 -4.89
CA ASP A 575 -6.52 39.04 -6.31
C ASP A 575 -6.22 40.45 -6.87
N GLU A 576 -4.99 40.67 -7.34
CA GLU A 576 -4.57 41.89 -8.06
C GLU A 576 -5.41 42.18 -9.31
N SER A 577 -6.34 41.29 -9.70
CA SER A 577 -7.24 41.47 -10.86
C SER A 577 -8.41 42.43 -10.63
N LEU A 578 -8.41 43.16 -9.51
CA LEU A 578 -9.48 44.04 -9.07
C LEU A 578 -9.21 45.53 -9.33
N GLU A 579 -8.34 45.87 -10.29
CA GLU A 579 -8.34 47.20 -10.90
C GLU A 579 -9.40 47.30 -12.01
N GLY A 580 -10.23 48.35 -11.92
CA GLY A 580 -10.89 48.94 -13.08
C GLY A 580 -12.19 48.28 -13.54
N VAL A 581 -13.30 48.93 -13.22
CA VAL A 581 -14.45 48.98 -14.13
C VAL A 581 -13.96 49.68 -15.41
N THR A 582 -13.39 48.91 -16.34
CA THR A 582 -13.25 49.12 -17.81
C THR A 582 -11.99 48.37 -18.29
N GLY A 583 -12.15 47.12 -18.73
CA GLY A 583 -11.04 46.36 -19.32
C GLY A 583 -11.49 44.98 -19.75
N ASN A 584 -11.68 44.80 -21.06
CA ASN A 584 -12.13 43.56 -21.69
C ASN A 584 -11.12 42.43 -21.49
N SER A 585 -11.44 41.49 -20.61
CA SER A 585 -10.89 40.14 -20.61
C SER A 585 -12.00 39.17 -20.17
N GLU A 586 -12.45 38.35 -21.12
CA GLU A 586 -13.34 37.18 -21.06
C GLU A 586 -13.69 36.72 -19.61
N GLY A 587 -14.89 36.81 -19.05
CA GLY A 587 -16.24 36.94 -19.58
C GLY A 587 -17.18 35.90 -18.91
N SER A 588 -16.67 34.77 -18.42
CA SER A 588 -17.52 33.69 -17.86
C SER A 588 -17.25 33.30 -16.40
N ASN A 589 -16.02 33.43 -15.88
CA ASN A 589 -15.70 32.97 -14.51
C ASN A 589 -16.03 34.02 -13.42
N LYS A 590 -15.95 35.33 -13.73
CA LYS A 590 -16.09 36.39 -12.71
C LYS A 590 -17.52 36.55 -12.18
N GLU A 591 -18.54 36.38 -13.02
CA GLU A 591 -19.94 36.45 -12.58
C GLU A 591 -20.35 35.21 -11.76
N SER A 592 -19.86 34.02 -12.12
CA SER A 592 -20.16 32.77 -11.38
C SER A 592 -19.61 32.77 -9.96
N ASP A 593 -18.45 33.39 -9.73
CA ASP A 593 -17.81 33.43 -8.41
C ASP A 593 -18.57 34.35 -7.45
N ILE A 594 -18.99 35.54 -7.92
CA ILE A 594 -19.81 36.47 -7.14
C ILE A 594 -21.18 35.85 -6.79
N ILE A 595 -21.80 35.14 -7.73
CA ILE A 595 -23.07 34.44 -7.49
C ILE A 595 -22.87 33.33 -6.44
N SER A 596 -21.79 32.56 -6.54
CA SER A 596 -21.49 31.48 -5.61
C SER A 596 -21.24 32.01 -4.19
N GLN A 597 -20.44 33.06 -4.05
CA GLN A 597 -20.19 33.73 -2.77
C GLN A 597 -21.48 34.31 -2.16
N THR A 598 -22.33 34.94 -2.98
CA THR A 598 -23.63 35.47 -2.54
C THR A 598 -24.54 34.36 -2.01
N ILE A 599 -24.56 33.19 -2.68
CA ILE A 599 -25.32 32.02 -2.25
C ILE A 599 -24.76 31.44 -0.94
N MET A 600 -23.44 31.42 -0.75
CA MET A 600 -22.79 30.98 0.48
C MET A 600 -23.23 31.85 1.67
N VAL A 601 -23.09 33.17 1.52
CA VAL A 601 -23.53 34.15 2.54
C VAL A 601 -25.02 34.02 2.84
N LEU A 602 -25.85 33.90 1.80
CA LEU A 602 -27.29 33.70 1.94
C LEU A 602 -27.59 32.45 2.79
N ASN A 603 -26.98 31.32 2.47
CA ASN A 603 -27.22 30.07 3.19
C ASN A 603 -26.78 30.15 4.66
N GLN A 604 -25.67 30.85 4.98
CA GLN A 604 -25.27 31.08 6.37
C GLN A 604 -26.25 31.98 7.11
N ILE A 605 -26.64 33.11 6.53
CA ILE A 605 -27.57 34.05 7.17
C ILE A 605 -28.94 33.41 7.36
N LYS A 606 -29.41 32.58 6.41
CA LYS A 606 -30.64 31.82 6.55
C LYS A 606 -30.61 30.90 7.77
N LEU A 607 -29.52 30.17 7.96
CA LEU A 607 -29.34 29.31 9.14
C LEU A 607 -29.24 30.11 10.43
N MET A 608 -28.57 31.27 10.43
CA MET A 608 -28.47 32.16 11.60
C MET A 608 -29.84 32.75 12.00
N ALA A 609 -30.65 33.16 11.01
CA ALA A 609 -31.95 33.79 11.23
C ALA A 609 -33.04 32.78 11.59
N SER A 610 -33.00 31.56 11.05
CA SER A 610 -34.04 30.55 11.25
C SER A 610 -33.44 29.16 11.42
N SER A 611 -33.41 28.65 12.66
CA SER A 611 -32.98 27.28 12.97
C SER A 611 -33.85 26.23 12.26
N ASN A 612 -35.13 26.53 12.05
CA ASN A 612 -36.09 25.61 11.41
C ASN A 612 -36.12 25.79 9.87
N GLY A 613 -35.30 26.66 9.30
CA GLY A 613 -35.16 26.86 7.85
C GLY A 613 -36.39 27.44 7.13
N ASN A 614 -37.43 27.85 7.85
CA ASN A 614 -38.65 28.43 7.28
C ASN A 614 -38.39 29.88 6.84
N ILE A 615 -37.90 30.06 5.62
CA ILE A 615 -37.75 31.35 4.94
C ILE A 615 -38.49 31.25 3.60
N SER A 616 -39.43 32.15 3.34
CA SER A 616 -40.22 32.13 2.11
C SER A 616 -39.37 32.53 0.89
N SER A 617 -39.79 32.12 -0.30
CA SER A 617 -39.12 32.52 -1.55
C SER A 617 -39.06 34.03 -1.75
N TYR A 618 -40.03 34.77 -1.19
CA TYR A 618 -40.01 36.23 -1.19
C TYR A 618 -38.91 36.79 -0.26
N GLN A 619 -38.84 36.28 0.98
CA GLN A 619 -37.79 36.66 1.94
C GLN A 619 -36.40 36.34 1.39
N GLU A 620 -36.23 35.18 0.76
CA GLU A 620 -34.97 34.78 0.12
C GLU A 620 -34.53 35.76 -0.99
N ALA A 621 -35.44 36.18 -1.86
CA ALA A 621 -35.13 37.14 -2.93
C ALA A 621 -34.71 38.51 -2.38
N GLU A 622 -35.39 39.01 -1.35
CA GLU A 622 -34.99 40.26 -0.68
C GLU A 622 -33.67 40.12 0.07
N MET A 623 -33.42 38.99 0.74
CA MET A 623 -32.13 38.73 1.39
C MET A 623 -30.99 38.77 0.38
N ILE A 624 -31.13 38.15 -0.79
CA ILE A 624 -30.12 38.21 -1.87
C ILE A 624 -29.83 39.66 -2.26
N ARG A 625 -30.88 40.45 -2.51
CA ARG A 625 -30.74 41.87 -2.87
C ARG A 625 -29.98 42.65 -1.79
N LEU A 626 -30.33 42.45 -0.51
CA LEU A 626 -29.70 43.12 0.63
C LEU A 626 -28.26 42.67 0.89
N ILE A 627 -27.94 41.40 0.64
CA ILE A 627 -26.56 40.88 0.71
C ILE A 627 -25.69 41.59 -0.32
N VAL A 628 -26.17 41.70 -1.57
CA VAL A 628 -25.44 42.41 -2.64
C VAL A 628 -25.29 43.90 -2.32
N GLU A 629 -26.30 44.52 -1.72
CA GLU A 629 -26.22 45.92 -1.28
C GLU A 629 -25.24 46.12 -0.11
N GLU A 630 -25.16 45.16 0.80
CA GLU A 630 -24.14 45.12 1.86
C GLU A 630 -22.73 44.95 1.32
N ALA A 631 -22.57 44.14 0.27
CA ALA A 631 -21.30 43.91 -0.41
C ALA A 631 -20.70 45.13 -1.12
N LYS A 632 -21.56 46.02 -1.63
CA LYS A 632 -21.17 47.08 -2.58
C LYS A 632 -20.46 48.28 -1.95
N ASN A 633 -20.49 48.43 -0.62
CA ASN A 633 -19.96 49.59 0.09
C ASN A 633 -18.71 49.31 0.97
N PRO A 634 -17.63 48.67 0.49
CA PRO A 634 -16.38 48.69 1.22
C PRO A 634 -15.68 50.04 0.96
N GLU A 635 -16.08 51.10 1.67
CA GLU A 635 -15.19 52.27 1.83
C GLU A 635 -14.07 51.90 2.80
N ASP A 636 -12.94 52.61 2.80
CA ASP A 636 -11.73 52.28 3.59
C ASP A 636 -11.97 52.06 5.10
N ASN A 637 -13.12 52.52 5.64
CA ASN A 637 -13.52 52.41 7.04
C ASN A 637 -14.75 51.51 7.31
N TYR A 638 -15.32 50.82 6.32
CA TYR A 638 -16.50 49.96 6.53
C TYR A 638 -16.29 48.57 5.93
N LEU A 639 -16.47 47.54 6.77
CA LEU A 639 -16.43 46.15 6.37
C LEU A 639 -17.84 45.55 6.43
N PRO A 640 -18.35 45.00 5.31
CA PRO A 640 -19.59 44.23 5.27
C PRO A 640 -19.67 43.20 6.40
N SER A 641 -20.81 43.13 7.09
CA SER A 641 -20.96 42.27 8.28
C SER A 641 -22.40 41.81 8.52
N VAL A 642 -22.56 40.80 9.38
CA VAL A 642 -23.88 40.35 9.85
C VAL A 642 -24.64 41.49 10.53
N THR A 643 -23.94 42.36 11.29
CA THR A 643 -24.51 43.54 11.92
C THR A 643 -25.08 44.51 10.89
N GLY A 644 -24.29 44.86 9.88
CA GLY A 644 -24.71 45.77 8.81
C GLY A 644 -25.92 45.26 8.03
N PHE A 645 -25.91 43.97 7.69
CA PHE A 645 -27.04 43.31 7.07
C PHE A 645 -28.30 43.33 7.95
N ALA A 646 -28.18 43.00 9.23
CA ALA A 646 -29.30 43.00 10.17
C ALA A 646 -29.92 44.40 10.34
N GLU A 647 -29.10 45.45 10.37
CA GLU A 647 -29.58 46.83 10.40
C GLU A 647 -30.34 47.22 9.12
N LYS A 648 -29.84 46.81 7.95
CA LYS A 648 -30.53 47.01 6.68
C LYS A 648 -31.88 46.30 6.64
N CYS A 649 -31.96 45.07 7.17
CA CYS A 649 -33.23 44.35 7.33
C CYS A 649 -34.22 45.11 8.22
N LYS A 650 -33.76 45.68 9.36
CA LYS A 650 -34.62 46.46 10.28
C LYS A 650 -35.17 47.75 9.66
N LYS A 651 -34.47 48.32 8.66
CA LYS A 651 -34.87 49.54 7.94
C LYS A 651 -35.85 49.30 6.79
N GLN A 652 -36.13 48.05 6.41
CA GLN A 652 -37.09 47.72 5.34
C GLN A 652 -38.53 48.03 5.76
N ASP A 653 -39.44 48.25 4.81
CA ASP A 653 -40.84 48.58 5.13
C ASP A 653 -41.65 47.36 5.60
N LYS A 654 -41.37 46.18 5.05
CA LYS A 654 -42.13 44.95 5.32
C LYS A 654 -41.69 44.27 6.61
N GLN A 655 -42.66 43.93 7.45
CA GLN A 655 -42.43 43.31 8.76
C GLN A 655 -41.67 41.98 8.68
N GLU A 656 -42.00 41.13 7.69
CA GLU A 656 -41.36 39.82 7.49
C GLU A 656 -39.84 39.88 7.24
N ILE A 657 -39.32 41.02 6.74
CA ILE A 657 -37.88 41.25 6.56
C ILE A 657 -37.26 41.90 7.79
N LYS A 658 -38.00 42.77 8.50
CA LYS A 658 -37.57 43.31 9.80
C LYS A 658 -37.34 42.20 10.81
N ASP A 659 -38.21 41.20 10.83
CA ASP A 659 -38.14 40.06 11.74
C ASP A 659 -36.83 39.27 11.56
N ILE A 660 -36.33 39.12 10.32
CA ILE A 660 -35.01 38.53 10.04
C ILE A 660 -33.90 39.35 10.71
N GLY A 661 -33.94 40.68 10.60
CA GLY A 661 -32.96 41.55 11.26
C GLY A 661 -32.99 41.46 12.79
N VAL A 662 -34.16 41.18 13.38
CA VAL A 662 -34.30 40.91 14.82
C VAL A 662 -33.73 39.54 15.18
N GLN A 663 -34.04 38.51 14.38
CA GLN A 663 -33.54 37.15 14.57
C GLN A 663 -32.02 37.05 14.46
N LEU A 664 -31.39 37.89 13.64
CA LEU A 664 -29.94 37.98 13.53
C LEU A 664 -29.27 38.69 14.72
N GLY A 665 -30.04 39.29 15.63
CA GLY A 665 -29.54 40.04 16.79
C GLY A 665 -28.48 39.32 17.64
N PRO A 666 -28.62 38.03 17.98
CA PRO A 666 -27.60 37.27 18.72
C PRO A 666 -26.23 37.20 18.03
N TRP A 667 -26.20 37.31 16.70
CA TRP A 667 -25.02 37.19 15.84
C TRP A 667 -24.37 38.55 15.51
N CYS A 668 -25.08 39.65 15.76
CA CYS A 668 -24.58 41.00 15.58
C CYS A 668 -23.59 41.38 16.68
N GLU A 669 -22.75 42.39 16.44
CA GLU A 669 -21.84 42.94 17.46
C GLU A 669 -22.62 43.37 18.71
N GLY A 670 -22.14 42.96 19.88
CA GLY A 670 -22.85 43.11 21.16
C GLY A 670 -23.84 41.99 21.52
N GLY A 671 -24.15 41.10 20.57
CA GLY A 671 -24.91 39.86 20.81
C GLY A 671 -24.06 38.74 21.42
N ILE A 672 -24.71 37.68 21.89
CA ILE A 672 -24.05 36.55 22.59
C ILE A 672 -23.00 35.82 21.71
N TYR A 673 -23.22 35.78 20.39
CA TYR A 673 -22.28 35.20 19.42
C TYR A 673 -21.50 36.28 18.64
N GLY A 674 -21.82 37.56 18.83
CA GLY A 674 -21.29 38.67 18.01
C GLY A 674 -19.77 38.76 17.94
N LYS A 675 -19.07 38.42 19.03
CA LYS A 675 -17.60 38.37 19.06
C LYS A 675 -17.00 37.42 18.01
N ARG A 676 -17.72 36.37 17.61
CA ARG A 676 -17.27 35.37 16.62
C ARG A 676 -17.50 35.79 15.17
N PHE A 677 -18.32 36.81 14.92
CA PHE A 677 -18.69 37.30 13.58
C PHE A 677 -18.34 38.79 13.39
N THR A 678 -17.48 39.33 14.26
CA THR A 678 -17.02 40.72 14.22
C THR A 678 -16.15 41.01 13.00
N THR A 679 -16.02 42.27 12.64
CA THR A 679 -15.07 42.73 11.61
C THR A 679 -13.69 43.10 12.19
N SER A 680 -13.56 43.13 13.51
CA SER A 680 -12.33 43.51 14.21
C SER A 680 -11.25 42.41 14.25
N LEU A 681 -11.64 41.16 14.05
CA LEU A 681 -10.75 40.01 13.96
C LEU A 681 -10.53 39.62 12.49
N PRO A 682 -9.37 39.05 12.13
CA PRO A 682 -9.13 38.56 10.77
C PRO A 682 -10.10 37.44 10.42
N PRO A 683 -10.55 37.34 9.15
CA PRO A 683 -11.37 36.23 8.70
C PRO A 683 -10.57 34.92 8.69
N ILE A 684 -11.28 33.79 8.68
CA ILE A 684 -10.69 32.47 8.45
C ILE A 684 -10.06 32.42 7.06
N ASP A 685 -8.82 31.93 7.00
CA ASP A 685 -8.13 31.68 5.73
C ASP A 685 -8.43 30.26 5.28
N PHE A 686 -9.31 30.15 4.28
CA PHE A 686 -9.70 28.88 3.70
C PHE A 686 -8.76 28.39 2.58
N ASP A 687 -7.73 29.17 2.29
CA ASP A 687 -6.68 28.81 1.32
C ASP A 687 -5.51 28.09 1.97
N SER A 688 -5.45 28.12 3.31
CA SER A 688 -4.51 27.34 4.10
C SER A 688 -4.54 25.86 3.71
N ARG A 689 -3.37 25.23 3.67
CA ARG A 689 -3.22 23.84 3.22
C ARG A 689 -3.81 22.82 4.18
N PHE A 690 -3.83 23.11 5.47
CA PHE A 690 -4.37 22.20 6.46
C PHE A 690 -5.30 22.91 7.45
N ILE A 691 -6.59 22.65 7.33
CA ILE A 691 -7.62 23.32 8.13
C ILE A 691 -8.30 22.29 9.02
N VAL A 692 -8.30 22.55 10.32
CA VAL A 692 -8.91 21.68 11.33
C VAL A 692 -9.97 22.47 12.09
N LEU A 693 -11.20 21.99 12.05
CA LEU A 693 -12.34 22.53 12.79
C LEU A 693 -12.61 21.67 14.02
N GLU A 694 -12.38 22.22 15.21
CA GLU A 694 -12.71 21.56 16.47
C GLU A 694 -14.12 21.96 16.94
N LEU A 695 -14.99 20.97 17.18
CA LEU A 695 -16.39 21.20 17.52
C LEU A 695 -16.79 20.84 18.96
N GLU A 696 -15.92 20.24 19.77
CA GLU A 696 -16.27 19.76 21.12
C GLU A 696 -16.87 20.86 22.02
N GLU A 697 -16.30 22.06 21.99
CA GLU A 697 -16.73 23.19 22.82
C GLU A 697 -18.09 23.77 22.39
N LEU A 698 -18.55 23.46 21.17
CA LEU A 698 -19.83 23.93 20.63
C LEU A 698 -21.00 22.97 20.91
N LYS A 699 -20.75 21.80 21.50
CA LYS A 699 -21.80 20.83 21.87
C LYS A 699 -22.93 21.42 22.73
N PRO A 700 -22.68 22.33 23.69
CA PRO A 700 -23.75 22.96 24.47
C PRO A 700 -24.63 23.92 23.65
N THR A 701 -24.18 24.34 22.47
CA THR A 701 -24.87 25.31 21.59
C THR A 701 -25.04 24.75 20.17
N PRO A 702 -25.97 23.80 19.95
CA PRO A 702 -26.12 23.10 18.66
C PRO A 702 -26.35 24.04 17.47
N HIS A 703 -27.11 25.13 17.65
CA HIS A 703 -27.38 26.08 16.57
C HIS A 703 -26.11 26.81 16.10
N LEU A 704 -25.22 27.19 17.02
CA LEU A 704 -23.92 27.77 16.69
C LEU A 704 -23.00 26.74 16.02
N GLN A 705 -22.99 25.51 16.53
CA GLN A 705 -22.23 24.41 15.94
C GLN A 705 -22.59 24.22 14.46
N TRP A 706 -23.88 24.21 14.12
CA TRP A 706 -24.34 24.09 12.73
C TRP A 706 -23.93 25.25 11.85
N VAL A 707 -24.03 26.49 12.32
CA VAL A 707 -23.63 27.69 11.55
C VAL A 707 -22.13 27.66 11.25
N VAL A 708 -21.31 27.31 12.25
CA VAL A 708 -19.86 27.18 12.10
C VAL A 708 -19.49 26.08 11.10
N LEU A 709 -20.03 24.88 11.31
CA LEU A 709 -19.78 23.71 10.46
C LEU A 709 -20.18 24.01 9.01
N MET A 710 -21.31 24.70 8.80
CA MET A 710 -21.76 25.14 7.49
C MET A 710 -20.84 26.18 6.85
N SER A 711 -20.26 27.08 7.64
CA SER A 711 -19.31 28.07 7.13
C SER A 711 -18.08 27.40 6.53
N ILE A 712 -17.54 26.40 7.25
CA ILE A 712 -16.36 25.65 6.80
C ILE A 712 -16.69 24.74 5.62
N ILE A 713 -17.84 24.09 5.63
CA ILE A 713 -18.30 23.29 4.47
C ILE A 713 -18.39 24.14 3.23
N GLN A 714 -18.98 25.33 3.30
CA GLN A 714 -19.12 26.18 2.12
C GLN A 714 -17.77 26.64 1.60
N ALA A 715 -16.84 26.96 2.49
CA ALA A 715 -15.51 27.31 2.09
C ALA A 715 -14.74 26.12 1.50
N ALA A 716 -14.85 24.94 2.12
CA ALA A 716 -14.35 23.69 1.57
C ALA A 716 -14.99 23.41 0.20
N GLN A 717 -16.29 23.64 0.02
CA GLN A 717 -16.96 23.54 -1.28
C GLN A 717 -16.38 24.51 -2.30
N HIS A 718 -16.15 25.76 -1.91
CA HIS A 718 -15.56 26.77 -2.79
C HIS A 718 -14.15 26.35 -3.22
N ALA A 719 -13.31 25.95 -2.27
CA ALA A 719 -11.98 25.41 -2.55
C ALA A 719 -12.03 24.14 -3.42
N MET A 720 -12.98 23.23 -3.15
CA MET A 720 -13.05 21.92 -3.81
C MET A 720 -13.72 21.93 -5.17
N PHE A 721 -14.74 22.76 -5.39
CA PHE A 721 -15.59 22.71 -6.59
C PHE A 721 -15.41 23.91 -7.52
N ILE A 722 -14.85 25.02 -7.03
CA ILE A 722 -14.72 26.26 -7.81
C ILE A 722 -13.26 26.49 -8.20
N LYS A 723 -12.31 26.35 -7.27
CA LYS A 723 -10.88 26.50 -7.59
C LYS A 723 -10.41 25.38 -8.54
N LYS A 724 -9.75 25.77 -9.64
CA LYS A 724 -9.21 24.87 -10.67
C LYS A 724 -7.69 24.92 -10.70
N ASP A 725 -7.05 24.71 -9.55
CA ASP A 725 -5.60 24.69 -9.39
C ASP A 725 -4.98 23.28 -9.54
N GLY A 726 -5.79 22.26 -9.81
CA GLY A 726 -5.35 20.86 -9.97
C GLY A 726 -5.09 20.12 -8.66
N ARG A 727 -4.93 20.82 -7.53
CA ARG A 727 -4.55 20.21 -6.25
C ARG A 727 -5.52 19.11 -5.82
N ARG A 728 -4.96 18.02 -5.27
CA ARG A 728 -5.70 16.97 -4.59
C ARG A 728 -6.24 17.51 -3.28
N ARG A 729 -7.52 17.26 -3.00
CA ARG A 729 -8.17 17.75 -1.77
C ARG A 729 -8.80 16.64 -0.96
N LEU A 730 -8.63 16.69 0.36
CA LEU A 730 -9.24 15.73 1.27
C LEU A 730 -10.23 16.46 2.19
N PHE A 731 -11.45 15.92 2.28
CA PHE A 731 -12.44 16.31 3.28
C PHE A 731 -12.60 15.17 4.28
N ILE A 732 -12.20 15.39 5.53
CA ILE A 732 -12.21 14.37 6.58
C ILE A 732 -13.27 14.73 7.60
N LEU A 733 -14.22 13.82 7.81
CA LEU A 733 -15.25 13.93 8.84
C LEU A 733 -14.95 12.90 9.92
N ASP A 734 -14.39 13.37 11.04
CA ASP A 734 -14.18 12.53 12.21
C ASP A 734 -15.45 12.47 13.09
N GLU A 735 -15.61 11.36 13.83
CA GLU A 735 -16.80 11.05 14.63
C GLU A 735 -18.11 11.23 13.85
N ALA A 736 -18.09 10.78 12.59
CA ALA A 736 -19.15 11.06 11.63
C ALA A 736 -20.54 10.53 12.02
N TRP A 737 -20.61 9.58 12.96
CA TRP A 737 -21.86 9.00 13.46
C TRP A 737 -22.80 10.05 14.04
N GLU A 738 -22.29 11.16 14.59
CA GLU A 738 -23.10 12.29 15.09
C GLU A 738 -23.90 12.96 13.95
N TYR A 739 -23.38 12.89 12.71
CA TYR A 739 -23.98 13.57 11.56
C TYR A 739 -24.67 12.64 10.57
N ILE A 740 -24.31 11.35 10.56
CA ILE A 740 -24.91 10.34 9.68
C ILE A 740 -25.90 9.43 10.41
N GLY A 741 -26.11 9.58 11.72
CA GLY A 741 -27.07 8.79 12.49
C GLY A 741 -28.54 9.04 12.11
N GLU A 742 -29.46 8.23 12.66
CA GLU A 742 -30.90 8.49 12.54
C GLU A 742 -31.24 9.80 13.26
N SER A 743 -31.49 10.86 12.50
CA SER A 743 -32.02 12.10 13.04
C SER A 743 -33.49 11.91 13.39
N ASN A 744 -33.88 12.19 14.64
CA ASN A 744 -35.27 12.47 14.98
C ASN A 744 -35.66 13.76 14.25
N GLY A 745 -36.22 13.60 13.05
CA GLY A 745 -36.46 14.66 12.09
C GLY A 745 -37.25 15.81 12.69
N ASP A 746 -36.69 17.02 12.58
CA ASP A 746 -37.36 18.33 12.55
C ASP A 746 -36.33 19.49 12.46
N ASP A 747 -35.02 19.22 12.60
CA ASP A 747 -33.98 20.24 12.43
C ASP A 747 -33.58 20.44 10.96
N ALA A 748 -33.86 21.63 10.43
CA ALA A 748 -33.56 21.98 9.05
C ALA A 748 -32.05 22.03 8.76
N ALA A 749 -31.22 22.33 9.78
CA ALA A 749 -29.77 22.37 9.64
C ALA A 749 -29.20 20.97 9.34
N VAL A 750 -29.68 19.94 10.06
CA VAL A 750 -29.32 18.53 9.85
C VAL A 750 -29.72 18.07 8.45
N THR A 751 -30.93 18.44 8.02
CA THR A 751 -31.44 18.10 6.69
C THR A 751 -30.62 18.75 5.56
N PHE A 752 -30.17 19.98 5.77
CA PHE A 752 -29.30 20.66 4.81
C PHE A 752 -27.92 19.99 4.74
N PHE A 753 -27.31 19.71 5.88
CA PHE A 753 -26.00 19.08 5.97
C PHE A 753 -25.96 17.68 5.35
N THR A 754 -26.97 16.85 5.64
CA THR A 754 -27.08 15.49 5.07
C THR A 754 -27.24 15.53 3.55
N LYS A 755 -28.09 16.41 3.01
CA LYS A 755 -28.20 16.64 1.56
C LYS A 755 -26.89 17.10 0.94
N PHE A 756 -26.15 17.96 1.63
CA PHE A 756 -24.83 18.38 1.20
C PHE A 756 -23.87 17.19 1.12
N LEU A 757 -23.71 16.41 2.20
CA LEU A 757 -22.79 15.28 2.22
C LEU A 757 -23.09 14.29 1.11
N GLU A 758 -24.36 13.97 0.87
CA GLU A 758 -24.76 13.07 -0.21
C GLU A 758 -24.34 13.61 -1.58
N ALA A 759 -24.60 14.89 -1.84
CA ALA A 759 -24.27 15.54 -3.10
C ALA A 759 -22.75 15.72 -3.28
N ALA A 760 -22.01 15.91 -2.19
CA ALA A 760 -20.56 16.06 -2.17
C ALA A 760 -19.86 14.72 -2.44
N TRP A 761 -20.23 13.66 -1.72
CA TRP A 761 -19.66 12.31 -1.89
C TRP A 761 -19.80 11.80 -3.33
N ARG A 762 -20.91 12.12 -4.00
CA ARG A 762 -21.13 11.76 -5.42
C ARG A 762 -20.33 12.61 -6.41
N ARG A 763 -19.87 13.80 -6.01
CA ARG A 763 -19.19 14.78 -6.89
C ARG A 763 -17.68 14.86 -6.68
N PHE A 764 -17.17 14.49 -5.51
CA PHE A 764 -15.76 14.64 -5.13
C PHE A 764 -14.76 14.14 -6.19
N ARG A 765 -15.02 13.00 -6.82
CA ARG A 765 -14.18 12.49 -7.90
C ARG A 765 -14.01 13.47 -9.08
N LYS A 766 -15.08 14.18 -9.47
CA LYS A 766 -15.07 15.10 -10.62
C LYS A 766 -14.17 16.32 -10.39
N THR A 767 -13.77 16.56 -9.16
CA THR A 767 -13.00 17.75 -8.76
C THR A 767 -11.71 17.41 -8.04
N ASN A 768 -11.14 16.22 -8.29
CA ASN A 768 -9.90 15.75 -7.67
C ASN A 768 -9.95 15.81 -6.12
N CYS A 769 -11.12 15.52 -5.56
CA CYS A 769 -11.37 15.53 -4.11
C CYS A 769 -11.68 14.12 -3.61
N ALA A 770 -11.34 13.83 -2.36
CA ALA A 770 -11.70 12.60 -1.67
C ALA A 770 -12.37 12.92 -0.33
N GLY A 771 -13.49 12.26 -0.05
CA GLY A 771 -14.12 12.28 1.27
C GLY A 771 -13.65 11.11 2.11
N ILE A 772 -13.17 11.35 3.34
CA ILE A 772 -12.85 10.33 4.33
C ILE A 772 -13.83 10.47 5.49
N CYS A 773 -14.67 9.47 5.69
CA CYS A 773 -15.67 9.46 6.75
C CYS A 773 -15.29 8.43 7.80
N ILE A 774 -15.18 8.83 9.05
CA ILE A 774 -14.60 8.01 10.13
C ILE A 774 -15.61 7.82 11.27
N THR A 775 -15.93 6.57 11.61
CA THR A 775 -16.84 6.20 12.70
C THR A 775 -16.21 5.19 13.66
N GLN A 776 -16.81 5.05 14.86
CA GLN A 776 -16.34 4.07 15.85
C GLN A 776 -16.74 2.64 15.47
N SER A 777 -17.96 2.46 14.96
CA SER A 777 -18.45 1.19 14.44
C SER A 777 -18.67 1.28 12.94
N PHE A 778 -18.19 0.29 12.18
CA PHE A 778 -18.43 0.26 10.74
C PHE A 778 -19.93 0.07 10.41
N GLU A 779 -20.70 -0.51 11.34
CA GLU A 779 -22.14 -0.69 11.17
C GLU A 779 -22.91 0.66 11.18
N ASP A 780 -22.32 1.73 11.72
CA ASP A 780 -22.96 3.05 11.82
C ASP A 780 -23.31 3.61 10.44
N PHE A 781 -22.52 3.28 9.41
CA PHE A 781 -22.83 3.64 8.03
C PHE A 781 -24.14 3.02 7.52
N TYR A 782 -24.60 1.91 8.09
CA TYR A 782 -25.76 1.19 7.57
C TYR A 782 -27.03 1.41 8.40
N LYS A 783 -26.98 2.31 9.39
CA LYS A 783 -28.13 2.68 10.24
C LYS A 783 -29.05 3.71 9.58
N SER A 784 -28.55 4.52 8.65
CA SER A 784 -29.33 5.59 8.00
C SER A 784 -29.20 5.59 6.48
N PRO A 785 -30.16 6.19 5.73
CA PRO A 785 -30.06 6.32 4.28
C PRO A 785 -28.82 7.10 3.81
N ILE A 786 -28.42 8.15 4.55
CA ILE A 786 -27.24 8.97 4.22
C ILE A 786 -25.94 8.18 4.43
N GLY A 787 -25.83 7.43 5.53
CA GLY A 787 -24.68 6.56 5.77
C GLY A 787 -24.53 5.51 4.66
N ILE A 788 -25.64 4.90 4.23
CA ILE A 788 -25.65 3.92 3.15
C ILE A 788 -25.20 4.56 1.84
N ALA A 789 -25.64 5.79 1.55
CA ALA A 789 -25.20 6.53 0.38
C ALA A 789 -23.69 6.82 0.42
N ILE A 790 -23.15 7.23 1.58
CA ILE A 790 -21.71 7.45 1.79
C ILE A 790 -20.92 6.15 1.57
N ALA A 791 -21.34 5.04 2.18
CA ALA A 791 -20.68 3.74 2.07
C ALA A 791 -20.70 3.21 0.63
N ASN A 792 -21.84 3.30 -0.06
CA ASN A 792 -21.97 2.86 -1.45
C ASN A 792 -21.13 3.70 -2.43
N ASN A 793 -20.90 4.99 -2.12
CA ASN A 793 -20.04 5.88 -2.91
C ASN A 793 -18.58 5.91 -2.40
N SER A 794 -18.19 4.99 -1.52
CA SER A 794 -16.83 4.84 -1.00
C SER A 794 -16.27 3.48 -1.38
N PRO A 795 -15.51 3.36 -2.49
CA PRO A 795 -14.94 2.08 -2.90
C PRO A 795 -13.90 1.57 -1.91
N TRP A 796 -13.20 2.47 -1.21
CA TRP A 796 -12.26 2.15 -0.16
C TRP A 796 -12.99 1.97 1.18
N LYS A 797 -12.80 0.81 1.82
CA LYS A 797 -13.24 0.56 3.20
C LYS A 797 -12.04 0.17 4.04
N PHE A 798 -11.74 0.96 5.06
CA PHE A 798 -10.68 0.67 6.03
C PHE A 798 -11.34 0.23 7.33
N ILE A 799 -11.29 -1.06 7.59
CA ILE A 799 -11.88 -1.67 8.78
C ILE A 799 -10.74 -1.94 9.75
N MET A 800 -10.68 -1.18 10.84
CA MET A 800 -9.73 -1.42 11.93
C MET A 800 -10.36 -2.38 12.96
N LYS A 801 -9.75 -2.55 14.12
CA LYS A 801 -10.32 -3.36 15.20
C LYS A 801 -11.79 -2.97 15.46
N GLN A 802 -12.66 -3.97 15.54
CA GLN A 802 -14.09 -3.87 15.87
C GLN A 802 -14.41 -4.86 17.00
N SER A 803 -15.55 -4.69 17.68
CA SER A 803 -16.02 -5.73 18.61
C SER A 803 -16.53 -6.95 17.84
N PRO A 804 -16.34 -8.18 18.35
CA PRO A 804 -16.87 -9.39 17.72
C PRO A 804 -18.38 -9.31 17.45
N GLU A 805 -19.14 -8.70 18.38
CA GLU A 805 -20.59 -8.54 18.28
C GLU A 805 -20.98 -7.61 17.12
N ALA A 806 -20.20 -6.54 16.87
CA ALA A 806 -20.44 -5.66 15.73
C ALA A 806 -20.17 -6.38 14.40
N ILE A 807 -19.14 -7.22 14.34
CA ILE A 807 -18.86 -8.04 13.15
C ILE A 807 -19.96 -9.10 12.92
N ASP A 808 -20.45 -9.75 13.98
CA ASP A 808 -21.57 -10.69 13.90
C ASP A 808 -22.87 -10.00 13.43
N SER A 809 -23.12 -8.78 13.92
CA SER A 809 -24.20 -7.91 13.46
C SER A 809 -24.08 -7.60 11.96
N MET A 810 -22.88 -7.18 11.51
CA MET A 810 -22.60 -6.92 10.09
C MET A 810 -22.86 -8.14 9.21
N GLN A 811 -22.45 -9.34 9.66
CA GLN A 811 -22.69 -10.59 8.95
C GLN A 811 -24.17 -10.93 8.86
N LYS A 812 -24.90 -10.84 9.98
CA LYS A 812 -26.34 -11.14 10.05
C LYS A 812 -27.15 -10.20 9.15
N ASN A 813 -26.82 -8.92 9.15
CA ASN A 813 -27.52 -7.90 8.37
C ASN A 813 -27.01 -7.80 6.92
N LYS A 814 -25.96 -8.54 6.57
CA LYS A 814 -25.31 -8.55 5.24
C LYS A 814 -24.91 -7.15 4.75
N TYR A 815 -24.40 -6.31 5.65
CA TYR A 815 -23.93 -4.96 5.30
C TYR A 815 -22.76 -4.99 4.32
N ILE A 816 -21.91 -6.02 4.42
CA ILE A 816 -20.82 -6.27 3.47
C ILE A 816 -21.01 -7.64 2.81
N SER A 817 -20.80 -7.71 1.50
CA SER A 817 -20.68 -9.00 0.82
C SER A 817 -19.32 -9.62 1.15
N ALA A 818 -19.33 -10.61 2.05
CA ALA A 818 -18.14 -11.31 2.49
C ALA A 818 -18.46 -12.75 2.88
N THR A 819 -17.47 -13.64 2.74
CA THR A 819 -17.57 -15.05 3.17
C THR A 819 -17.50 -15.17 4.69
N ALA A 820 -17.93 -16.30 5.25
CA ALA A 820 -17.83 -16.55 6.70
C ALA A 820 -16.38 -16.42 7.20
N SER A 821 -15.41 -16.96 6.45
CA SER A 821 -14.00 -16.85 6.81
C SER A 821 -13.47 -15.42 6.76
N GLU A 822 -14.02 -14.57 5.88
CA GLU A 822 -13.68 -13.15 5.83
C GLU A 822 -14.17 -12.38 7.05
N TYR A 823 -15.37 -12.67 7.53
CA TYR A 823 -15.88 -12.11 8.79
C TYR A 823 -15.05 -12.57 9.98
N GLU A 824 -14.65 -13.84 10.04
CA GLU A 824 -13.74 -14.32 11.07
C GLU A 824 -12.37 -13.62 11.01
N ARG A 825 -11.84 -13.34 9.81
CA ARG A 825 -10.64 -12.49 9.67
C ARG A 825 -10.83 -11.09 10.23
N MET A 826 -12.00 -10.47 10.03
CA MET A 826 -12.30 -9.13 10.57
C MET A 826 -12.27 -9.12 12.11
N LYS A 827 -12.75 -10.20 12.76
CA LYS A 827 -12.71 -10.34 14.23
C LYS A 827 -11.29 -10.41 14.79
N LEU A 828 -10.32 -10.85 13.98
CA LEU A 828 -8.92 -11.04 14.38
C LEU A 828 -8.03 -9.83 14.11
N ILE A 829 -8.58 -8.73 13.60
CA ILE A 829 -7.84 -7.47 13.43
C ILE A 829 -7.47 -6.93 14.81
N ARG A 830 -6.19 -6.66 15.04
CA ARG A 830 -5.69 -6.18 16.33
C ARG A 830 -4.82 -4.94 16.24
N THR A 831 -4.75 -4.24 17.36
CA THR A 831 -3.84 -3.11 17.58
C THR A 831 -2.98 -3.44 18.77
N GLU A 832 -1.66 -3.45 18.56
CA GLU A 832 -0.66 -3.58 19.60
C GLU A 832 -0.10 -2.20 19.88
N LYS A 833 -0.49 -1.62 21.02
CA LYS A 833 -0.09 -0.26 21.39
C LYS A 833 1.43 -0.12 21.33
N PHE A 834 1.90 0.98 20.75
CA PHE A 834 3.33 1.29 20.53
C PHE A 834 4.05 0.38 19.53
N VAL A 835 3.38 -0.61 18.93
CA VAL A 835 3.97 -1.50 17.93
C VAL A 835 3.33 -1.28 16.56
N PHE A 836 2.04 -1.61 16.41
CA PHE A 836 1.31 -1.43 15.15
C PHE A 836 -0.20 -1.37 15.34
N SER A 837 -0.89 -0.80 14.36
CA SER A 837 -2.34 -0.94 14.17
C SER A 837 -2.64 -1.72 12.90
N GLU A 838 -3.46 -2.78 12.99
CA GLU A 838 -3.95 -3.47 11.80
C GLU A 838 -5.17 -2.77 11.18
N ILE A 839 -5.17 -2.74 9.85
CA ILE A 839 -6.22 -2.18 9.02
C ILE A 839 -6.53 -3.21 7.94
N MET A 840 -7.79 -3.65 7.87
CA MET A 840 -8.27 -4.39 6.71
C MET A 840 -8.71 -3.40 5.64
N ILE A 841 -7.95 -3.35 4.56
CA ILE A 841 -8.27 -2.58 3.37
C ILE A 841 -9.12 -3.45 2.45
N ARG A 842 -10.33 -2.99 2.15
CA ARG A 842 -11.17 -3.52 1.08
C ARG A 842 -11.30 -2.50 -0.04
N PHE A 843 -10.92 -2.89 -1.24
CA PHE A 843 -10.98 -2.08 -2.44
C PHE A 843 -11.28 -2.98 -3.63
N GLU A 844 -12.38 -2.69 -4.33
CA GLU A 844 -12.88 -3.55 -5.42
C GLU A 844 -12.99 -5.03 -4.98
N ASN A 845 -12.26 -5.92 -5.64
CA ASN A 845 -12.22 -7.36 -5.33
C ASN A 845 -11.02 -7.75 -4.44
N VAL A 846 -10.29 -6.79 -3.89
CA VAL A 846 -9.12 -7.02 -3.04
C VAL A 846 -9.51 -6.79 -1.57
N GLN A 847 -9.10 -7.73 -0.72
CA GLN A 847 -9.13 -7.59 0.73
C GLN A 847 -7.75 -7.95 1.28
N GLN A 848 -7.06 -6.97 1.86
CA GLN A 848 -5.73 -7.15 2.44
C GLN A 848 -5.70 -6.59 3.87
N ILE A 849 -5.18 -7.36 4.81
CA ILE A 849 -4.84 -6.85 6.14
C ILE A 849 -3.43 -6.29 6.07
N VAL A 850 -3.28 -5.04 6.48
CA VAL A 850 -2.02 -4.33 6.58
C VAL A 850 -1.80 -3.85 8.01
N ARG A 851 -0.54 -3.58 8.34
CA ARG A 851 -0.06 -3.01 9.59
C ARG A 851 0.51 -1.63 9.30
N LEU A 852 0.05 -0.67 10.09
CA LEU A 852 0.66 0.64 10.18
C LEU A 852 1.73 0.61 11.27
N TYR A 853 2.99 0.70 10.85
CA TYR A 853 4.12 0.94 11.73
C TYR A 853 4.55 2.39 11.64
N VAL A 854 5.02 2.93 12.75
CA VAL A 854 5.62 4.25 12.78
C VAL A 854 6.89 4.17 13.61
N ASP A 855 7.96 4.66 13.00
CA ASP A 855 9.27 4.78 13.63
C ASP A 855 9.27 5.87 14.71
N ARG A 856 10.13 5.73 15.73
CA ARG A 856 10.20 6.72 16.82
C ARG A 856 10.63 8.11 16.32
N LYS A 857 11.53 8.21 15.32
CA LYS A 857 11.90 9.52 14.74
C LYS A 857 10.72 10.16 14.02
N MET A 858 9.91 9.36 13.32
CA MET A 858 8.68 9.84 12.71
C MET A 858 7.70 10.30 13.78
N GLU A 859 7.49 9.51 14.86
CA GLU A 859 6.66 9.94 16.00
C GLU A 859 7.12 11.27 16.58
N LEU A 860 8.43 11.50 16.74
CA LEU A 860 8.99 12.77 17.23
C LEU A 860 8.72 13.93 16.28
N CYS A 861 8.73 13.71 14.95
CA CYS A 861 8.38 14.74 13.97
C CYS A 861 6.96 15.25 14.16
N PHE A 862 6.04 14.38 14.61
CA PHE A 862 4.64 14.72 14.81
C PHE A 862 4.12 14.57 16.24
N THR A 863 5.02 14.56 17.21
CA THR A 863 4.67 14.32 18.61
C THR A 863 3.80 15.43 19.16
N THR A 864 2.72 15.04 19.82
CA THR A 864 1.85 15.95 20.56
C THR A 864 2.20 16.00 22.06
N ASP A 865 3.18 15.19 22.49
CA ASP A 865 3.60 15.10 23.88
C ASP A 865 4.34 16.39 24.33
N PRO A 866 3.89 17.08 25.39
CA PRO A 866 4.51 18.32 25.86
C PRO A 866 5.95 18.18 26.37
N ALA A 867 6.37 17.00 26.82
CA ALA A 867 7.74 16.75 27.23
C ALA A 867 8.65 16.61 26.01
N ASP A 868 8.23 15.86 25.00
CA ASP A 868 9.00 15.71 23.76
C ASP A 868 9.10 17.02 22.97
N ARG A 869 7.99 17.78 22.86
CA ARG A 869 8.00 19.11 22.23
C ARG A 869 8.99 20.04 22.93
N ARG A 870 8.98 20.11 24.27
CA ARG A 870 9.92 20.97 25.01
C ARG A 870 11.38 20.62 24.75
N LYS A 871 11.72 19.32 24.69
CA LYS A 871 13.09 18.90 24.36
C LYS A 871 13.52 19.39 22.98
N ILE A 872 12.63 19.23 21.98
CA ILE A 872 12.89 19.65 20.60
C ILE A 872 13.02 21.17 20.52
N TRP A 873 12.09 21.93 21.11
CA TRP A 873 12.10 23.40 21.09
C TRP A 873 13.31 24.00 21.79
N ASN A 874 13.72 23.47 22.95
CA ASN A 874 14.91 23.96 23.64
C ASN A 874 16.16 23.83 22.76
N LEU A 875 16.29 22.74 22.00
CA LEU A 875 17.42 22.56 21.07
C LEU A 875 17.33 23.52 19.88
N ILE A 876 16.14 23.81 19.38
CA ILE A 876 15.95 24.80 18.31
C ILE A 876 16.31 26.22 18.82
N GLU A 877 15.91 26.56 20.05
CA GLU A 877 16.29 27.83 20.70
C GLU A 877 17.82 27.93 20.91
N ASP A 878 18.48 26.80 21.16
CA ASP A 878 19.95 26.70 21.25
C ASP A 878 20.66 26.80 19.88
N GLY A 879 19.91 26.99 18.78
CA GLY A 879 20.45 27.24 17.43
C GLY A 879 20.61 26.00 16.56
N PHE A 880 20.10 24.84 16.97
CA PHE A 880 20.07 23.63 16.15
C PHE A 880 18.94 23.68 15.11
N THR A 881 19.16 23.06 13.95
CA THR A 881 18.11 22.83 12.96
C THR A 881 17.05 21.86 13.51
N TYR A 882 15.85 21.86 12.93
CA TYR A 882 14.77 20.97 13.35
C TYR A 882 15.18 19.49 13.23
N ALA A 883 15.93 19.15 12.18
CA ALA A 883 16.48 17.80 11.98
C ALA A 883 17.46 17.41 13.09
N GLU A 884 18.45 18.27 13.38
CA GLU A 884 19.45 18.03 14.44
C GLU A 884 18.80 17.90 15.82
N ALA A 885 17.75 18.67 16.09
CA ALA A 885 17.00 18.59 17.34
C ALA A 885 16.34 17.22 17.52
N ILE A 886 15.66 16.71 16.48
CA ILE A 886 15.03 15.38 16.52
C ILE A 886 16.08 14.28 16.69
N ASP A 887 17.15 14.33 15.90
CA ASP A 887 18.22 13.32 15.96
C ASP A 887 18.86 13.26 17.35
N ARG A 888 19.12 14.42 17.98
CA ARG A 888 19.68 14.47 19.34
C ARG A 888 18.71 13.97 20.40
N VAL A 889 17.42 14.31 20.30
CA VAL A 889 16.41 13.78 21.24
C VAL A 889 16.36 12.26 21.13
N TYR A 890 16.34 11.73 19.92
CA TYR A 890 16.35 10.30 19.67
C TYR A 890 17.63 9.63 20.20
N GLU A 891 18.81 10.21 19.95
CA GLU A 891 20.08 9.71 20.48
C GLU A 891 20.13 9.72 22.01
N GLN A 892 19.62 10.77 22.64
CA GLN A 892 19.52 10.84 24.11
C GLN A 892 18.61 9.74 24.66
N GLU A 893 17.48 9.46 24.01
CA GLU A 893 16.61 8.34 24.37
C GLU A 893 17.35 6.99 24.21
N GLN A 894 18.06 6.78 23.10
CA GLN A 894 18.84 5.57 22.86
C GLN A 894 19.96 5.35 23.88
N ILE A 895 20.64 6.42 24.31
CA ILE A 895 21.67 6.38 25.36
C ILE A 895 21.04 6.05 26.72
N GLN A 896 19.90 6.65 27.07
CA GLN A 896 19.18 6.34 28.31
C GLN A 896 18.74 4.88 28.37
N LEU A 897 18.39 4.30 27.21
CA LEU A 897 18.01 2.91 27.04
C LEU A 897 19.21 1.94 27.00
N GLY A 898 20.44 2.44 26.99
CA GLY A 898 21.66 1.63 26.93
C GLY A 898 21.92 1.00 25.55
N LEU A 899 21.23 1.46 24.51
CA LEU A 899 21.32 0.95 23.13
C LEU A 899 22.45 1.62 22.32
N SER A 900 22.95 2.78 22.77
CA SER A 900 24.10 3.48 22.18
C SER A 900 25.15 3.85 23.23
N LYS A 901 26.45 3.78 22.87
CA LYS A 901 27.55 4.23 23.75
C LYS A 901 27.63 5.76 23.71
N LYS A 902 27.78 6.41 24.88
CA LYS A 902 28.10 7.84 24.98
C LYS A 902 29.26 8.19 24.03
N LEU A 903 29.00 9.03 23.03
CA LEU A 903 30.06 9.83 22.42
C LEU A 903 30.51 10.81 23.50
N VAL A 904 31.73 10.62 24.00
CA VAL A 904 32.38 11.59 24.87
C VAL A 904 32.59 12.85 24.02
N ALA A 905 32.17 13.98 24.59
CA ALA A 905 32.07 15.31 24.00
C ALA A 905 33.28 15.77 23.18
#